data_AF-A0AAV6SEG0-F1
#
_entry.id   AF-A0AAV6SEG0-F1
#
_cell.length_a   1.000
_cell.length_b   1.000
_cell.length_c   1.000
_cell.angle_alpha   90.00
_cell.angle_beta   90.00
_cell.angle_gamma   90.00
#
_symmetry.space_group_name_H-M   'P 1'
#
loop_
_entity.id
_entity.type
_entity.pdbx_description
1 polymer ?
#
loop_
_entity_poly.entity_id
_entity_poly.type
_entity_poly.pdbx_seq_one_letter_code
_entity_poly.pdbx_strand_id
1 'polypeptide(L)'
;MGFSVHWTWFSVLSCLLCLGCEVWCDCTEEGIQISGGHFTTTKQLQRSSMLVYHCPEGYYPFPHLTRVCQADGSWQPRPKKSLQLQQRCKLIECPDPNVLENGNVSPPQERYFLDNETNYECYSGFTMRGSSRRVCLQNGKWSGSTPICSRDTGHNCADPGIPAGASRSGSIFGIDDKVKYKCNGNLFLVGSSERVCQENGQWTGKEPACYYKHTYDTPLEVSAAFGSAIKGTLTTLESLDDTQGERKIRISKNGTLNIYIAVDISESIEEKHFNDARDAVSKLIEKIASFSVTPNYDILFFSAEIYEVVNILNFLDGTVSLHTVKDKLEKFKVGNRNTAGTDVSLVFDTFNERMAVIKQRTGDAFKEHRHVLIIFTDGAYNMGGSPAPTVEKIKNLVYMNPSNEEERKAREDFLDIYVFAVGAEIFDSDLQPLTVGTDGRHYFRMKDIENLQETFDEIIDEEQVKDLCGLHREYDTGLTDSKRKMYPWWVYIVVQNTKTKKCLGSLVTSKFILTAAHCFTFGDLPKHVTVEINDGFGRVKKVKTFYKHPKYNVNAKTDEGVKEFYDYDVALIQLKDDVHISTAVRPICIPCTQETSDALQLVGESTCKQQEQLLLKNHLESLSFLTKGRDALAEKDVHAKLGDNRDSCIIHALHADGITTDNPKIAVTDNFLCTGGRTPFRDHIACTGDSGGAVFKNYKHRTIQVAVVSWGTTTVCEGGGVVDSQENSRDFHLNLFRVVPFLKSILGNDTQDDYATLQFLAN
;
A
#
# COMPACT_ATOMS: atom_id res chain seq x y z
N MET A 1 33.42 57.92 54.45
CA MET A 1 33.33 59.21 53.75
C MET A 1 34.00 58.99 52.39
N GLY A 2 33.39 59.14 51.22
CA GLY A 2 32.10 59.73 50.88
C GLY A 2 31.51 59.15 49.58
N PHE A 3 30.30 59.63 49.31
CA PHE A 3 29.37 59.27 48.24
C PHE A 3 29.57 60.10 46.96
N SER A 4 28.96 59.61 45.85
CA SER A 4 28.18 60.36 44.83
C SER A 4 28.98 61.04 43.69
N VAL A 5 28.59 61.09 42.40
CA VAL A 5 27.36 60.79 41.62
C VAL A 5 27.68 60.86 40.11
N HIS A 6 26.90 60.12 39.30
CA HIS A 6 26.56 60.22 37.85
C HIS A 6 27.37 61.09 36.88
N TRP A 7 27.57 60.58 35.65
CA TRP A 7 27.07 61.20 34.41
C TRP A 7 27.01 60.16 33.27
N THR A 8 25.85 59.53 33.13
CA THR A 8 25.24 59.16 31.85
C THR A 8 25.03 60.43 31.01
N TRP A 9 25.19 60.40 29.68
CA TRP A 9 24.44 61.18 28.65
C TRP A 9 25.14 61.39 27.27
N PHE A 10 26.00 60.49 26.76
CA PHE A 10 26.52 60.65 25.38
C PHE A 10 26.48 59.45 24.42
N SER A 11 25.94 58.30 24.83
CA SER A 11 25.71 57.16 23.91
C SER A 11 24.24 56.96 23.51
N VAL A 12 23.31 57.78 24.03
CA VAL A 12 21.86 57.67 23.71
C VAL A 12 21.44 58.57 22.53
N LEU A 13 22.30 59.49 22.07
CA LEU A 13 21.92 60.47 21.03
C LEU A 13 22.47 60.19 19.62
N SER A 14 23.15 59.07 19.37
CA SER A 14 23.60 58.68 18.02
C SER A 14 22.80 57.53 17.40
N CYS A 15 21.69 57.10 18.03
CA CYS A 15 20.76 56.10 17.50
C CYS A 15 19.34 56.64 17.29
N LEU A 16 19.16 57.97 17.24
CA LEU A 16 17.87 58.60 16.91
C LEU A 16 17.78 59.06 15.44
N LEU A 17 18.75 58.69 14.59
CA LEU A 17 18.75 58.97 13.14
C LEU A 17 18.80 57.69 12.27
N CYS A 18 18.32 56.57 12.79
CA CYS A 18 17.93 55.41 11.98
C CYS A 18 16.48 55.04 12.31
N LEU A 19 15.53 55.83 11.82
CA LEU A 19 14.13 55.41 11.73
C LEU A 19 14.06 54.25 10.71
N GLY A 20 14.22 53.02 11.18
CA GLY A 20 14.03 51.82 10.37
C GLY A 20 14.95 50.62 10.64
N CYS A 21 15.87 50.66 11.61
CA CYS A 21 16.60 49.44 12.00
C CYS A 21 15.90 48.79 13.20
N GLU A 22 15.12 47.74 12.95
CA GLU A 22 14.76 46.78 14.00
C GLU A 22 16.05 46.20 14.58
N VAL A 23 16.27 46.37 15.89
CA VAL A 23 17.40 45.73 16.58
C VAL A 23 17.06 44.24 16.74
N TRP A 24 17.64 43.40 15.89
CA TRP A 24 17.42 41.95 15.93
C TRP A 24 18.24 41.34 17.06
N CYS A 25 17.56 40.59 17.95
CA CYS A 25 18.20 39.89 19.06
C CYS A 25 18.07 38.38 18.85
N ASP A 26 19.18 37.66 18.96
CA ASP A 26 19.17 36.19 19.00
C ASP A 26 18.74 35.70 20.38
N CYS A 27 18.13 34.52 20.43
CA CYS A 27 17.74 33.88 21.68
C CYS A 27 18.95 33.34 22.46
N THR A 28 18.76 33.07 23.76
CA THR A 28 19.84 32.56 24.61
C THR A 28 19.64 31.07 24.95
N GLU A 29 20.73 30.37 25.28
CA GLU A 29 20.63 28.98 25.79
C GLU A 29 20.27 28.91 27.29
N GLU A 30 20.02 30.05 27.93
CA GLU A 30 19.75 30.06 29.37
C GLU A 30 18.34 29.53 29.68
N GLY A 31 18.27 28.49 30.51
CA GLY A 31 17.02 27.94 31.04
C GLY A 31 16.21 27.07 30.08
N ILE A 32 16.70 26.84 28.85
CA ILE A 32 16.05 25.94 27.88
C ILE A 32 16.41 24.46 28.08
N GLN A 33 17.39 24.14 28.94
CA GLN A 33 17.83 22.77 29.20
C GLN A 33 16.69 21.88 29.72
N ILE A 34 16.69 20.60 29.32
CA ILE A 34 15.72 19.60 29.75
C ILE A 34 16.36 18.55 30.66
N SER A 35 15.74 18.28 31.80
CA SER A 35 16.18 17.19 32.68
C SER A 35 15.77 15.82 32.13
N GLY A 36 16.73 14.91 31.97
CA GLY A 36 16.48 13.53 31.50
C GLY A 36 16.31 13.38 29.98
N GLY A 37 16.61 14.42 29.20
CA GLY A 37 16.50 14.42 27.74
C GLY A 37 17.51 15.36 27.08
N HIS A 38 17.27 15.68 25.82
CA HIS A 38 18.05 16.67 25.06
C HIS A 38 17.13 17.55 24.20
N PHE A 39 17.68 18.52 23.48
CA PHE A 39 16.92 19.33 22.53
C PHE A 39 17.70 19.56 21.24
N THR A 40 16.99 19.83 20.16
CA THR A 40 17.55 20.28 18.88
C THR A 40 16.98 21.65 18.52
N THR A 41 17.64 22.37 17.62
CA THR A 41 17.18 23.67 17.12
C THR A 41 17.26 23.73 15.61
N THR A 42 16.23 24.25 14.93
CA THR A 42 16.21 24.33 13.47
C THR A 42 17.16 25.38 12.90
N LYS A 43 17.31 26.54 13.55
CA LYS A 43 18.18 27.65 13.12
C LYS A 43 19.08 28.16 14.25
N GLN A 44 19.60 27.25 15.07
CA GLN A 44 20.39 27.60 16.26
C GLN A 44 19.61 28.58 17.16
N LEU A 45 20.18 29.76 17.42
CA LEU A 45 19.59 30.80 18.29
C LEU A 45 18.93 31.94 17.51
N GLN A 46 18.86 31.84 16.18
CA GLN A 46 18.34 32.91 15.33
C GLN A 46 16.82 33.06 15.46
N ARG A 47 16.31 34.22 15.04
CA ARG A 47 14.87 34.50 14.95
C ARG A 47 14.12 33.37 14.21
N SER A 48 12.94 33.04 14.71
CA SER A 48 12.08 31.95 14.23
C SER A 48 12.67 30.55 14.37
N SER A 49 13.85 30.39 14.99
CA SER A 49 14.37 29.06 15.33
C SER A 49 13.38 28.33 16.24
N MET A 50 13.06 27.10 15.89
CA MET A 50 12.27 26.20 16.71
C MET A 50 13.19 25.29 17.50
N LEU A 51 12.99 25.26 18.81
CA LEU A 51 13.61 24.32 19.73
C LEU A 51 12.66 23.14 19.93
N VAL A 52 13.13 21.93 19.69
CA VAL A 52 12.37 20.68 19.85
C VAL A 52 12.99 19.86 20.97
N TYR A 53 12.18 19.44 21.94
CA TYR A 53 12.64 18.60 23.05
C TYR A 53 12.51 17.10 22.74
N HIS A 54 13.54 16.35 23.10
CA HIS A 54 13.62 14.90 22.90
C HIS A 54 13.80 14.19 24.23
N CYS A 55 13.00 13.15 24.45
CA CYS A 55 13.06 12.30 25.63
C CYS A 55 13.36 10.84 25.25
N PRO A 56 13.95 10.06 26.16
CA PRO A 56 14.09 8.61 25.98
C PRO A 56 12.73 7.93 25.78
N GLU A 57 12.77 6.73 25.21
CA GLU A 57 11.57 5.89 25.08
C GLU A 57 10.88 5.69 26.44
N GLY A 58 9.55 5.77 26.43
CA GLY A 58 8.70 5.70 27.61
C GLY A 58 8.49 7.05 28.29
N TYR A 59 9.14 8.11 27.81
CA TYR A 59 9.04 9.46 28.36
C TYR A 59 8.65 10.50 27.31
N TYR A 60 8.06 11.60 27.76
CA TYR A 60 7.68 12.75 26.94
C TYR A 60 8.15 14.08 27.54
N PRO A 61 8.41 15.13 26.72
CA PRO A 61 8.78 16.45 27.21
C PRO A 61 7.63 17.15 27.93
N PHE A 62 7.91 17.69 29.12
CA PHE A 62 6.97 18.47 29.91
C PHE A 62 7.64 19.75 30.45
N PRO A 63 6.95 20.90 30.50
CA PRO A 63 5.55 21.12 30.13
C PRO A 63 5.31 21.41 28.63
N HIS A 64 6.36 21.72 27.87
CA HIS A 64 6.24 22.09 26.46
C HIS A 64 7.03 21.11 25.60
N LEU A 65 6.50 20.80 24.42
CA LEU A 65 7.17 19.97 23.41
C LEU A 65 8.21 20.77 22.62
N THR A 66 7.90 22.05 22.41
CA THR A 66 8.65 22.97 21.55
C THR A 66 8.75 24.35 22.19
N ARG A 67 9.67 25.17 21.67
CA ARG A 67 9.71 26.63 21.86
C ARG A 67 10.11 27.31 20.56
N VAL A 68 9.66 28.54 20.33
CA VAL A 68 10.02 29.34 19.15
C VAL A 68 10.74 30.61 19.57
N CYS A 69 11.86 30.91 18.92
CA CYS A 69 12.61 32.14 19.14
C CYS A 69 11.92 33.34 18.47
N GLN A 70 11.55 34.33 19.28
CA GLN A 70 10.84 35.52 18.82
C GLN A 70 11.78 36.63 18.36
N ALA A 71 11.23 37.64 17.69
CA ALA A 71 12.00 38.80 17.21
C ALA A 71 12.63 39.62 18.34
N ASP A 72 12.09 39.55 19.57
CA ASP A 72 12.61 40.20 20.76
C ASP A 72 13.76 39.43 21.44
N GLY A 73 14.25 38.34 20.83
CA GLY A 73 15.28 37.46 21.38
C GLY A 73 14.79 36.59 22.54
N SER A 74 13.48 36.47 22.76
CA SER A 74 12.92 35.61 23.80
C SER A 74 12.32 34.31 23.24
N TRP A 75 12.52 33.21 23.97
CA TRP A 75 11.85 31.94 23.67
C TRP A 75 10.37 32.00 24.06
N GLN A 76 9.50 31.50 23.20
CA GLN A 76 8.08 31.32 23.50
C GLN A 76 7.63 29.86 23.36
N PRO A 77 6.98 29.27 24.39
CA PRO A 77 6.73 29.83 25.71
C PRO A 77 8.03 30.17 26.46
N ARG A 78 8.01 31.13 27.39
CA ARG A 78 9.22 31.55 28.14
C ARG A 78 9.70 30.46 29.11
N PRO A 79 11.02 30.22 29.23
CA PRO A 79 11.56 29.32 30.25
C PRO A 79 11.18 29.81 31.65
N LYS A 80 10.55 28.95 32.44
CA LYS A 80 10.15 29.29 33.81
C LYS A 80 11.21 28.81 34.79
N LYS A 81 11.59 29.68 35.73
CA LYS A 81 12.57 29.38 36.80
C LYS A 81 11.99 28.54 37.96
N SER A 82 10.68 28.29 37.98
CA SER A 82 10.04 27.50 39.03
C SER A 82 10.33 26.01 38.86
N LEU A 83 10.78 25.33 39.92
CA LEU A 83 11.07 23.89 39.97
C LEU A 83 9.89 23.01 39.51
N GLN A 84 8.63 23.42 39.74
CA GLN A 84 7.46 22.65 39.32
C GLN A 84 7.16 22.75 37.82
N LEU A 85 7.65 23.80 37.15
CA LEU A 85 7.43 24.11 35.73
C LEU A 85 8.72 24.02 34.91
N GLN A 86 9.78 23.48 35.51
CA GLN A 86 11.04 23.23 34.83
C GLN A 86 10.85 22.14 33.77
N GLN A 87 11.53 22.33 32.65
CA GLN A 87 11.52 21.40 31.54
C GLN A 87 12.16 20.05 31.96
N ARG A 88 11.42 18.95 31.83
CA ARG A 88 11.88 17.60 32.17
C ARG A 88 11.15 16.53 31.38
N CYS A 89 11.77 15.38 31.23
CA CYS A 89 11.11 14.17 30.74
C CYS A 89 10.21 13.57 31.83
N LYS A 90 8.95 13.32 31.49
CA LYS A 90 7.98 12.60 32.35
C LYS A 90 7.59 11.28 31.72
N LEU A 91 7.29 10.29 32.54
CA LEU A 91 6.81 8.99 32.08
C LEU A 91 5.47 9.13 31.35
N ILE A 92 5.29 8.38 30.27
CA ILE A 92 4.06 8.39 29.47
C ILE A 92 2.86 7.98 30.31
N GLU A 93 1.76 8.71 30.14
CA GLU A 93 0.52 8.60 30.91
C GLU A 93 -0.65 8.37 29.96
N CYS A 94 -1.53 7.42 30.31
CA CYS A 94 -2.76 7.17 29.58
C CYS A 94 -3.96 7.90 30.22
N PRO A 95 -4.98 8.29 29.42
CA PRO A 95 -6.19 8.94 29.92
C PRO A 95 -6.88 8.14 31.02
N ASP A 96 -7.50 8.80 32.00
CA ASP A 96 -8.17 8.12 33.12
C ASP A 96 -9.26 7.14 32.64
N PRO A 97 -9.12 5.83 32.88
CA PRO A 97 -10.08 4.81 32.47
C PRO A 97 -11.30 4.71 33.39
N ASN A 98 -11.33 5.40 34.54
CA ASN A 98 -12.42 5.35 35.53
C ASN A 98 -13.66 6.15 35.10
N VAL A 99 -14.12 5.91 33.87
CA VAL A 99 -15.27 6.56 33.23
C VAL A 99 -16.39 5.56 32.90
N LEU A 100 -16.17 4.27 33.15
CA LEU A 100 -17.12 3.20 32.84
C LEU A 100 -18.40 3.35 33.67
N GLU A 101 -19.54 3.52 32.99
CA GLU A 101 -20.86 3.43 33.61
C GLU A 101 -21.29 1.96 33.75
N ASN A 102 -22.05 1.65 34.80
CA ASN A 102 -22.63 0.32 35.04
C ASN A 102 -21.63 -0.84 35.17
N GLY A 103 -20.39 -0.54 35.56
CA GLY A 103 -19.36 -1.52 35.85
C GLY A 103 -18.29 -0.94 36.79
N ASN A 104 -17.24 -1.73 37.03
CA ASN A 104 -16.07 -1.33 37.80
C ASN A 104 -14.80 -1.37 36.92
N VAL A 105 -13.79 -0.62 37.34
CA VAL A 105 -12.44 -0.65 36.75
C VAL A 105 -11.46 -0.98 37.88
N SER A 106 -10.55 -1.92 37.65
CA SER A 106 -9.60 -2.38 38.67
C SER A 106 -8.19 -2.59 38.10
N PRO A 107 -7.12 -2.23 38.84
CA PRO A 107 -7.14 -1.43 40.07
C PRO A 107 -7.39 0.07 39.79
N PRO A 108 -8.15 0.77 40.65
CA PRO A 108 -8.26 2.23 40.58
C PRO A 108 -6.92 2.87 40.99
N GLN A 109 -6.43 3.81 40.20
CA GLN A 109 -5.19 4.57 40.46
C GLN A 109 -5.44 6.06 40.20
N GLU A 110 -4.66 6.94 40.83
CA GLU A 110 -4.73 8.39 40.56
C GLU A 110 -4.27 8.71 39.13
N ARG A 111 -3.28 7.96 38.63
CA ARG A 111 -2.71 8.08 37.28
C ARG A 111 -2.30 6.72 36.77
N TYR A 112 -2.35 6.56 35.45
CA TYR A 112 -2.01 5.31 34.79
C TYR A 112 -0.85 5.56 33.83
N PHE A 113 0.27 4.91 34.10
CA PHE A 113 1.48 5.03 33.31
C PHE A 113 1.66 3.83 32.38
N LEU A 114 2.64 3.92 31.49
CA LEU A 114 3.09 2.85 30.62
C LEU A 114 3.10 1.48 31.33
N ASP A 115 2.60 0.45 30.64
CA ASP A 115 2.48 -0.94 31.08
C ASP A 115 1.49 -1.19 32.25
N ASN A 116 0.82 -0.16 32.77
CA ASN A 116 -0.27 -0.37 33.72
C ASN A 116 -1.43 -1.09 33.04
N GLU A 117 -1.95 -2.10 33.71
CA GLU A 117 -3.09 -2.90 33.27
C GLU A 117 -4.35 -2.55 34.05
N THR A 118 -5.48 -2.49 33.36
CA THR A 118 -6.81 -2.37 33.95
C THR A 118 -7.74 -3.46 33.47
N ASN A 119 -8.54 -3.99 34.39
CA ASN A 119 -9.59 -4.96 34.16
C ASN A 119 -10.95 -4.30 34.39
N TYR A 120 -11.90 -4.62 33.51
CA TYR A 120 -13.25 -4.07 33.51
C TYR A 120 -14.24 -5.18 33.82
N GLU A 121 -15.24 -4.90 34.67
CA GLU A 121 -16.29 -5.85 35.00
C GLU A 121 -17.64 -5.13 35.03
N CYS A 122 -18.66 -5.69 34.35
CA CYS A 122 -19.99 -5.09 34.37
C CYS A 122 -20.77 -5.53 35.62
N TYR A 123 -21.61 -4.63 36.15
CA TYR A 123 -22.52 -4.99 37.23
C TYR A 123 -23.53 -6.03 36.79
N SER A 124 -24.12 -6.73 37.77
CA SER A 124 -25.12 -7.78 37.51
C SER A 124 -26.25 -7.29 36.62
N GLY A 125 -26.51 -8.05 35.56
CA GLY A 125 -27.54 -7.75 34.56
C GLY A 125 -27.12 -6.74 33.50
N PHE A 126 -25.84 -6.40 33.36
CA PHE A 126 -25.27 -5.69 32.22
C PHE A 126 -24.31 -6.59 31.45
N THR A 127 -24.19 -6.37 30.14
CA THR A 127 -23.28 -7.14 29.27
C THR A 127 -22.12 -6.27 28.81
N MET A 128 -20.94 -6.86 28.77
CA MET A 128 -19.73 -6.18 28.31
C MET A 128 -19.63 -6.19 26.78
N ARG A 129 -19.36 -5.02 26.20
CA ARG A 129 -18.86 -4.85 24.84
C ARG A 129 -17.51 -4.14 24.89
N GLY A 130 -16.63 -4.44 23.95
CA GLY A 130 -15.26 -3.92 23.95
C GLY A 130 -14.28 -4.80 24.75
N SER A 131 -13.14 -4.24 25.14
CA SER A 131 -12.04 -5.00 25.74
C SER A 131 -12.20 -5.14 27.26
N SER A 132 -12.26 -6.37 27.78
CA SER A 132 -12.35 -6.63 29.24
C SER A 132 -11.05 -6.35 30.00
N ARG A 133 -9.93 -6.26 29.29
CA ARG A 133 -8.59 -5.97 29.81
C ARG A 133 -7.88 -5.00 28.87
N ARG A 134 -7.30 -3.93 29.41
CA ARG A 134 -6.54 -2.93 28.64
C ARG A 134 -5.21 -2.61 29.31
N VAL A 135 -4.21 -2.33 28.49
CA VAL A 135 -2.85 -1.96 28.92
C VAL A 135 -2.51 -0.57 28.39
N CYS A 136 -1.87 0.27 29.20
CA CYS A 136 -1.37 1.57 28.76
C CYS A 136 -0.12 1.38 27.89
N LEU A 137 -0.19 1.82 26.64
CA LEU A 137 0.83 1.60 25.62
C LEU A 137 1.83 2.75 25.53
N GLN A 138 2.95 2.47 24.86
CA GLN A 138 4.04 3.41 24.60
C GLN A 138 3.60 4.69 23.88
N ASN A 139 2.51 4.63 23.11
CA ASN A 139 1.97 5.80 22.42
C ASN A 139 1.03 6.65 23.28
N GLY A 140 0.89 6.38 24.58
CA GLY A 140 -0.01 7.11 25.49
C GLY A 140 -1.49 6.73 25.32
N LYS A 141 -1.78 5.61 24.64
CA LYS A 141 -3.14 5.09 24.44
C LYS A 141 -3.37 3.80 25.20
N TRP A 142 -4.63 3.51 25.47
CA TRP A 142 -5.04 2.21 25.98
C TRP A 142 -5.20 1.20 24.85
N SER A 143 -4.68 -0.01 25.02
CA SER A 143 -4.86 -1.13 24.08
C SER A 143 -6.32 -1.51 23.90
N GLY A 144 -6.67 -2.09 22.75
CA GLY A 144 -8.03 -2.60 22.49
C GLY A 144 -9.10 -1.52 22.42
N SER A 145 -10.34 -1.95 22.29
CA SER A 145 -11.53 -1.10 22.15
C SER A 145 -12.11 -0.61 23.48
N THR A 146 -12.82 0.52 23.45
CA THR A 146 -13.52 1.12 24.58
C THR A 146 -14.47 0.11 25.26
N PRO A 147 -14.33 -0.17 26.58
CA PRO A 147 -15.23 -1.04 27.32
C PRO A 147 -16.57 -0.36 27.58
N ILE A 148 -17.67 -1.09 27.40
CA ILE A 148 -19.05 -0.61 27.53
C ILE A 148 -19.84 -1.65 28.29
N CYS A 149 -20.57 -1.23 29.33
CA CYS A 149 -21.49 -2.08 30.09
C CYS A 149 -22.92 -1.61 29.87
N SER A 150 -23.68 -2.33 29.03
CA SER A 150 -25.04 -1.94 28.66
C SER A 150 -26.04 -3.10 28.77
N ARG A 151 -27.30 -2.74 29.00
CA ARG A 151 -28.47 -3.62 28.84
C ARG A 151 -29.08 -3.26 27.50
N ASP A 152 -28.59 -3.84 26.42
CA ASP A 152 -29.09 -3.54 25.07
C ASP A 152 -30.49 -4.16 24.85
N THR A 153 -31.47 -3.79 25.70
CA THR A 153 -32.85 -4.26 25.70
C THR A 153 -33.77 -3.11 25.32
N GLY A 154 -33.97 -2.89 24.01
CA GLY A 154 -35.08 -2.08 23.50
C GLY A 154 -34.82 -0.60 23.18
N HIS A 155 -33.56 -0.15 23.10
CA HIS A 155 -33.21 1.16 22.52
C HIS A 155 -32.79 1.00 21.06
N ASN A 156 -33.16 1.94 20.19
CA ASN A 156 -32.92 1.83 18.75
C ASN A 156 -31.40 1.88 18.42
N CYS A 157 -30.60 2.65 19.16
CA CYS A 157 -29.14 2.60 19.10
C CYS A 157 -28.54 1.94 20.35
N ALA A 158 -27.43 1.23 20.16
CA ALA A 158 -26.64 0.67 21.25
C ALA A 158 -25.95 1.77 22.07
N ASP A 159 -25.67 1.53 23.35
CA ASP A 159 -24.91 2.47 24.18
C ASP A 159 -23.55 2.80 23.50
N PRO A 160 -23.25 4.08 23.21
CA PRO A 160 -22.03 4.47 22.51
C PRO A 160 -20.78 4.49 23.42
N GLY A 161 -20.92 4.20 24.71
CA GLY A 161 -19.81 4.15 25.68
C GLY A 161 -19.30 5.51 26.14
N ILE A 162 -18.25 5.48 26.97
CA ILE A 162 -17.48 6.67 27.37
C ILE A 162 -15.99 6.33 27.25
N PRO A 163 -15.24 6.96 26.34
CA PRO A 163 -13.81 6.68 26.18
C PRO A 163 -13.01 7.22 27.38
N ALA A 164 -11.89 6.58 27.68
CA ALA A 164 -11.01 6.98 28.79
C ALA A 164 -10.63 8.48 28.70
N GLY A 165 -10.70 9.17 29.83
CA GLY A 165 -10.45 10.61 29.93
C GLY A 165 -11.58 11.51 29.41
N ALA A 166 -12.73 10.95 29.02
CA ALA A 166 -13.89 11.74 28.59
C ALA A 166 -15.01 11.79 29.64
N SER A 167 -15.93 12.71 29.44
CA SER A 167 -17.25 12.75 30.05
C SER A 167 -18.30 12.78 28.95
N ARG A 168 -19.43 12.09 29.17
CA ARG A 168 -20.56 12.04 28.25
C ARG A 168 -21.79 12.66 28.90
N SER A 169 -22.50 13.50 28.17
CA SER A 169 -23.86 13.91 28.52
C SER A 169 -24.87 13.25 27.58
N GLY A 170 -25.98 12.74 28.13
CA GLY A 170 -26.98 11.95 27.40
C GLY A 170 -26.87 10.47 27.76
N SER A 171 -27.99 9.89 28.19
CA SER A 171 -28.09 8.50 28.67
C SER A 171 -29.31 7.77 28.10
N ILE A 172 -29.96 8.36 27.10
CA ILE A 172 -31.10 7.80 26.36
C ILE A 172 -30.63 7.65 24.92
N PHE A 173 -30.90 6.50 24.33
CA PHE A 173 -30.36 6.08 23.03
C PHE A 173 -31.48 5.73 22.02
N GLY A 174 -32.60 6.46 22.09
CA GLY A 174 -33.67 6.42 21.10
C GLY A 174 -33.27 7.15 19.81
N ILE A 175 -34.07 6.99 18.74
CA ILE A 175 -33.88 7.74 17.49
C ILE A 175 -33.90 9.24 17.79
N ASP A 176 -33.01 9.99 17.15
CA ASP A 176 -32.78 11.44 17.31
C ASP A 176 -32.21 11.89 18.66
N ASP A 177 -32.05 10.97 19.62
CA ASP A 177 -31.35 11.29 20.87
C ASP A 177 -29.87 11.59 20.59
N LYS A 178 -29.33 12.48 21.42
CA LYS A 178 -27.97 13.01 21.26
C LYS A 178 -27.12 12.70 22.47
N VAL A 179 -25.88 12.34 22.21
CA VAL A 179 -24.82 12.30 23.21
C VAL A 179 -23.75 13.33 22.87
N LYS A 180 -23.23 14.02 23.89
CA LYS A 180 -22.11 14.96 23.74
C LYS A 180 -20.95 14.53 24.59
N TYR A 181 -19.75 14.64 24.04
CA TYR A 181 -18.51 14.25 24.68
C TYR A 181 -17.64 15.47 24.98
N LYS A 182 -16.95 15.43 26.11
CA LYS A 182 -15.96 16.42 26.50
C LYS A 182 -14.77 15.72 27.13
N CYS A 183 -13.57 16.07 26.69
CA CYS A 183 -12.35 15.59 27.32
C CYS A 183 -12.08 16.33 28.64
N ASN A 184 -11.65 15.56 29.63
CA ASN A 184 -11.33 16.06 30.96
C ASN A 184 -9.93 16.70 30.97
N GLY A 185 -9.70 17.67 31.86
CA GLY A 185 -8.38 18.26 32.06
C GLY A 185 -7.78 18.92 30.80
N ASN A 186 -6.55 18.54 30.47
CA ASN A 186 -5.76 19.06 29.34
C ASN A 186 -5.75 18.12 28.12
N LEU A 187 -6.62 17.12 28.09
CA LEU A 187 -6.79 16.24 26.94
C LEU A 187 -7.57 16.95 25.83
N PHE A 188 -7.27 16.63 24.58
CA PHE A 188 -8.02 17.12 23.43
C PHE A 188 -8.90 16.00 22.86
N LEU A 189 -10.02 16.40 22.25
CA LEU A 189 -10.97 15.48 21.64
C LEU A 189 -10.54 15.15 20.21
N VAL A 190 -10.56 13.88 19.88
CA VAL A 190 -10.46 13.34 18.51
C VAL A 190 -11.79 12.68 18.18
N GLY A 191 -12.31 12.91 16.97
CA GLY A 191 -13.59 12.34 16.54
C GLY A 191 -14.77 13.29 16.79
N SER A 192 -15.98 12.75 16.95
CA SER A 192 -17.20 13.57 17.04
C SER A 192 -17.51 14.00 18.47
N SER A 193 -17.60 15.32 18.70
CA SER A 193 -18.01 15.89 19.99
C SER A 193 -19.49 15.74 20.28
N GLU A 194 -20.32 15.53 19.26
CA GLU A 194 -21.75 15.20 19.36
C GLU A 194 -22.04 14.03 18.41
N ARG A 195 -22.83 13.05 18.88
CA ARG A 195 -23.35 11.95 18.05
C ARG A 195 -24.86 11.85 18.25
N VAL A 196 -25.57 11.55 17.17
CA VAL A 196 -27.03 11.46 17.11
C VAL A 196 -27.42 10.06 16.68
N CYS A 197 -28.39 9.44 17.35
CA CYS A 197 -28.89 8.11 16.99
C CYS A 197 -29.78 8.19 15.75
N GLN A 198 -29.49 7.39 14.74
CA GLN A 198 -30.23 7.34 13.48
C GLN A 198 -31.27 6.20 13.47
N GLU A 199 -32.22 6.27 12.55
CA GLU A 199 -33.28 5.25 12.37
C GLU A 199 -32.74 3.84 12.06
N ASN A 200 -31.55 3.75 11.44
CA ASN A 200 -30.87 2.49 11.16
C ASN A 200 -30.18 1.87 12.39
N GLY A 201 -30.33 2.48 13.58
CA GLY A 201 -29.74 2.03 14.84
C GLY A 201 -28.25 2.35 14.99
N GLN A 202 -27.69 3.23 14.13
CA GLN A 202 -26.31 3.67 14.20
C GLN A 202 -26.18 5.11 14.70
N TRP A 203 -25.03 5.42 15.31
CA TRP A 203 -24.69 6.77 15.75
C TRP A 203 -23.98 7.54 14.64
N THR A 204 -24.39 8.78 14.40
CA THR A 204 -23.67 9.68 13.47
C THR A 204 -22.23 9.94 13.90
N GLY A 205 -21.39 10.30 12.93
CA GLY A 205 -20.02 10.72 13.18
C GLY A 205 -19.09 9.59 13.66
N LYS A 206 -17.90 9.98 14.11
CA LYS A 206 -16.79 9.08 14.47
C LYS A 206 -16.75 8.88 15.98
N GLU A 207 -16.37 7.67 16.42
CA GLU A 207 -16.17 7.38 17.85
C GLU A 207 -15.16 8.38 18.45
N PRO A 208 -15.49 9.06 19.56
CA PRO A 208 -14.60 10.02 20.17
C PRO A 208 -13.48 9.32 20.95
N ALA A 209 -12.34 9.98 21.04
CA ALA A 209 -11.25 9.63 21.94
C ALA A 209 -10.66 10.90 22.56
N CYS A 210 -10.08 10.76 23.76
CA CYS A 210 -9.40 11.85 24.44
C CYS A 210 -7.93 11.50 24.61
N TYR A 211 -7.06 12.38 24.13
CA TYR A 211 -5.62 12.12 24.14
C TYR A 211 -4.83 13.30 24.69
N TYR A 212 -3.65 13.01 25.23
CA TYR A 212 -2.67 14.04 25.56
C TYR A 212 -1.90 14.48 24.31
N LYS A 213 -1.35 15.70 24.31
CA LYS A 213 -0.54 16.22 23.19
C LYS A 213 0.70 15.38 22.83
N HIS A 214 1.17 14.49 23.70
CA HIS A 214 2.31 13.61 23.39
C HIS A 214 1.87 12.25 22.80
N THR A 215 0.57 12.02 22.65
CA THR A 215 0.01 10.81 22.04
C THR A 215 0.30 10.80 20.54
N TYR A 216 0.42 9.62 19.95
CA TYR A 216 0.60 9.46 18.51
C TYR A 216 -0.04 8.18 18.00
N ASP A 217 -0.29 8.14 16.69
CA ASP A 217 -0.73 6.96 15.96
C ASP A 217 0.48 6.13 15.53
N THR A 218 0.40 4.83 15.79
CA THR A 218 1.44 3.90 15.33
C THR A 218 1.29 3.60 13.84
N PRO A 219 2.36 3.20 13.15
CA PRO A 219 2.30 2.82 11.73
C PRO A 219 1.25 1.73 11.44
N LEU A 220 1.12 0.75 12.34
CA LEU A 220 0.11 -0.32 12.23
C LEU A 220 -1.32 0.22 12.37
N GLU A 221 -1.57 1.12 13.32
CA GLU A 221 -2.87 1.78 13.51
C GLU A 221 -3.26 2.62 12.28
N VAL A 222 -2.30 3.31 11.69
CA VAL A 222 -2.48 4.12 10.48
C VAL A 222 -2.74 3.19 9.29
N SER A 223 -1.97 2.11 9.16
CA SER A 223 -2.10 1.13 8.07
C SER A 223 -3.46 0.47 8.05
N ALA A 224 -3.91 -0.01 9.21
CA ALA A 224 -5.23 -0.63 9.34
C ALA A 224 -6.36 0.33 8.95
N ALA A 225 -6.26 1.61 9.32
CA ALA A 225 -7.31 2.60 9.05
C ALA A 225 -7.24 3.17 7.63
N PHE A 226 -6.12 3.81 7.28
CA PHE A 226 -5.94 4.45 5.98
C PHE A 226 -5.83 3.43 4.85
N GLY A 227 -5.17 2.29 5.08
CA GLY A 227 -5.03 1.24 4.08
C GLY A 227 -6.34 0.60 3.69
N SER A 228 -7.16 0.25 4.68
CA SER A 228 -8.51 -0.27 4.42
C SER A 228 -9.39 0.75 3.69
N ALA A 229 -9.27 2.04 4.04
CA ALA A 229 -10.09 3.08 3.44
C ALA A 229 -9.66 3.38 1.99
N ILE A 230 -8.36 3.60 1.74
CA ILE A 230 -7.85 3.84 0.38
C ILE A 230 -8.11 2.64 -0.53
N LYS A 231 -8.01 1.43 0.00
CA LYS A 231 -8.41 0.20 -0.70
C LYS A 231 -9.87 0.27 -1.14
N GLY A 232 -10.78 0.61 -0.23
CA GLY A 232 -12.20 0.82 -0.55
C GLY A 232 -12.40 1.81 -1.70
N THR A 233 -11.64 2.91 -1.71
CA THR A 233 -11.69 3.92 -2.78
C THR A 233 -11.13 3.42 -4.12
N LEU A 234 -10.10 2.55 -4.10
CA LEU A 234 -9.50 1.96 -5.31
C LEU A 234 -10.37 0.88 -5.94
N THR A 235 -11.24 0.24 -5.15
CA THR A 235 -12.08 -0.88 -5.55
C THR A 235 -13.54 -0.46 -5.74
N THR A 236 -14.06 -0.53 -6.96
CA THR A 236 -15.51 -0.48 -7.22
C THR A 236 -16.11 -1.87 -7.02
N LEU A 237 -17.07 -1.99 -6.09
CA LEU A 237 -17.86 -3.20 -5.92
C LEU A 237 -18.96 -3.26 -6.99
N GLU A 238 -18.93 -4.25 -7.88
CA GLU A 238 -20.11 -4.62 -8.67
C GLU A 238 -20.87 -5.73 -7.91
N SER A 239 -22.15 -5.48 -7.61
CA SER A 239 -23.08 -6.53 -7.22
C SER A 239 -23.47 -7.32 -8.48
N LEU A 240 -23.14 -8.60 -8.52
CA LEU A 240 -23.87 -9.52 -9.38
C LEU A 240 -25.22 -9.79 -8.70
N ASP A 241 -26.28 -9.90 -9.50
CA ASP A 241 -27.66 -10.19 -9.05
C ASP A 241 -27.72 -11.25 -7.94
N ASP A 242 -28.70 -11.07 -7.04
CA ASP A 242 -28.94 -11.73 -5.74
C ASP A 242 -29.10 -13.27 -5.72
N THR A 243 -28.45 -14.01 -6.61
CA THR A 243 -28.37 -15.46 -6.55
C THR A 243 -26.93 -15.94 -6.68
N GLN A 244 -26.34 -16.22 -5.51
CA GLN A 244 -25.00 -16.76 -5.23
C GLN A 244 -23.91 -15.69 -5.09
N GLY A 245 -23.63 -15.38 -3.82
CA GLY A 245 -22.71 -14.35 -3.40
C GLY A 245 -21.25 -14.71 -3.58
N GLU A 246 -20.57 -13.94 -4.42
CA GLU A 246 -19.26 -13.35 -4.17
C GLU A 246 -19.24 -11.96 -4.85
N ARG A 247 -18.93 -10.90 -4.10
CA ARG A 247 -18.85 -9.53 -4.64
C ARG A 247 -17.62 -9.44 -5.54
N LYS A 248 -17.79 -9.07 -6.81
CA LYS A 248 -16.65 -8.87 -7.71
C LYS A 248 -16.07 -7.48 -7.49
N ILE A 249 -14.83 -7.45 -6.98
CA ILE A 249 -14.06 -6.22 -6.88
C ILE A 249 -13.55 -5.88 -8.27
N ARG A 250 -14.09 -4.83 -8.89
CA ARG A 250 -13.46 -4.19 -10.04
C ARG A 250 -12.63 -3.01 -9.57
N ILE A 251 -11.58 -2.74 -10.30
CA ILE A 251 -10.72 -1.59 -10.06
C ILE A 251 -11.36 -0.36 -10.73
N SER A 252 -11.28 0.82 -10.09
CA SER A 252 -11.86 2.06 -10.65
C SER A 252 -11.40 2.30 -12.09
N LYS A 253 -12.33 2.70 -12.97
CA LYS A 253 -12.04 2.95 -14.40
C LYS A 253 -10.87 3.95 -14.54
N ASN A 254 -9.98 3.72 -15.52
CA ASN A 254 -8.84 4.61 -15.78
C ASN A 254 -9.26 6.09 -15.82
N GLY A 255 -8.52 6.93 -15.09
CA GLY A 255 -8.72 8.39 -15.08
C GLY A 255 -9.90 8.91 -14.26
N THR A 256 -10.67 8.06 -13.59
CA THR A 256 -11.79 8.49 -12.71
C THR A 256 -11.37 8.73 -11.26
N LEU A 257 -10.19 8.26 -10.85
CA LEU A 257 -9.64 8.51 -9.53
C LEU A 257 -8.63 9.66 -9.58
N ASN A 258 -8.86 10.69 -8.77
CA ASN A 258 -8.01 11.87 -8.66
C ASN A 258 -7.41 11.94 -7.26
N ILE A 259 -6.08 11.93 -7.16
CA ILE A 259 -5.35 11.95 -5.89
C ILE A 259 -4.56 13.26 -5.81
N TYR A 260 -4.83 14.03 -4.76
CA TYR A 260 -4.20 15.32 -4.49
C TYR A 260 -3.34 15.19 -3.26
N ILE A 261 -2.05 15.49 -3.36
CA ILE A 261 -1.09 15.32 -2.27
C ILE A 261 -0.40 16.64 -2.00
N ALA A 262 -0.45 17.08 -0.75
CA ALA A 262 0.24 18.28 -0.29
C ALA A 262 1.18 17.94 0.87
N VAL A 263 2.45 18.33 0.76
CA VAL A 263 3.42 18.19 1.86
C VAL A 263 3.95 19.57 2.26
N ASP A 264 3.80 19.87 3.53
CA ASP A 264 4.28 21.09 4.15
C ASP A 264 5.81 21.09 4.25
N ILE A 265 6.43 22.16 3.74
CA ILE A 265 7.88 22.40 3.78
C ILE A 265 8.23 23.68 4.53
N SER A 266 7.27 24.24 5.27
CA SER A 266 7.47 25.45 6.06
C SER A 266 8.48 25.23 7.18
N GLU A 267 8.98 26.32 7.75
CA GLU A 267 10.01 26.29 8.81
C GLU A 267 9.59 25.57 10.10
N SER A 268 8.30 25.31 10.29
CA SER A 268 7.80 24.54 11.43
C SER A 268 7.92 23.03 11.24
N ILE A 269 8.24 22.57 10.03
CA ILE A 269 8.51 21.17 9.71
C ILE A 269 10.01 20.92 9.62
N GLU A 270 10.52 19.97 10.42
CA GLU A 270 11.93 19.56 10.33
C GLU A 270 12.23 18.89 9.00
N GLU A 271 13.43 19.11 8.45
CA GLU A 271 13.84 18.56 7.15
C GLU A 271 13.72 17.03 7.09
N LYS A 272 13.94 16.35 8.22
CA LYS A 272 13.72 14.91 8.37
C LYS A 272 12.27 14.52 8.05
N HIS A 273 11.29 15.19 8.67
CA HIS A 273 9.88 14.91 8.46
C HIS A 273 9.44 15.18 7.02
N PHE A 274 9.97 16.23 6.38
CA PHE A 274 9.72 16.45 4.95
C PHE A 274 10.25 15.30 4.09
N ASN A 275 11.51 14.87 4.31
CA ASN A 275 12.10 13.79 3.53
C ASN A 275 11.31 12.48 3.71
N ASP A 276 10.94 12.15 4.95
CA ASP A 276 10.14 10.97 5.25
C ASP A 276 8.77 11.02 4.58
N ALA A 277 8.09 12.18 4.59
CA ALA A 277 6.81 12.40 3.90
C ALA A 277 6.94 12.23 2.38
N ARG A 278 7.95 12.84 1.78
CA ARG A 278 8.24 12.69 0.33
C ARG A 278 8.43 11.22 -0.04
N ASP A 279 9.21 10.49 0.74
CA ASP A 279 9.53 9.10 0.45
C ASP A 279 8.32 8.19 0.70
N ALA A 280 7.51 8.47 1.72
CA ALA A 280 6.22 7.83 1.92
C ALA A 280 5.27 8.08 0.73
N VAL A 281 5.16 9.30 0.23
CA VAL A 281 4.37 9.63 -0.96
C VAL A 281 4.86 8.84 -2.19
N SER A 282 6.18 8.72 -2.39
CA SER A 282 6.74 7.91 -3.48
C SER A 282 6.31 6.44 -3.38
N LYS A 283 6.39 5.85 -2.17
CA LYS A 283 5.95 4.47 -1.92
C LYS A 283 4.45 4.27 -2.08
N LEU A 284 3.63 5.25 -1.68
CA LEU A 284 2.18 5.19 -1.89
C LEU A 284 1.85 5.10 -3.38
N ILE A 285 2.49 5.95 -4.20
CA ILE A 285 2.29 5.96 -5.66
C ILE A 285 2.69 4.63 -6.28
N GLU A 286 3.80 4.05 -5.81
CA GLU A 286 4.25 2.71 -6.20
C GLU A 286 3.23 1.63 -5.92
N LYS A 287 2.74 1.61 -4.67
CA LYS A 287 1.78 0.63 -4.23
C LYS A 287 0.49 0.76 -5.02
N ILE A 288 -0.04 1.96 -5.18
CA ILE A 288 -1.25 2.21 -5.97
C ILE A 288 -1.07 1.74 -7.42
N ALA A 289 0.06 2.04 -8.06
CA ALA A 289 0.35 1.61 -9.43
C ALA A 289 0.38 0.08 -9.62
N SER A 290 0.54 -0.70 -8.55
CA SER A 290 0.49 -2.17 -8.63
C SER A 290 -0.93 -2.74 -8.83
N PHE A 291 -1.98 -1.98 -8.50
CA PHE A 291 -3.39 -2.40 -8.58
C PHE A 291 -4.03 -2.19 -9.95
N SER A 292 -3.25 -2.07 -11.01
CA SER A 292 -3.77 -1.81 -12.36
C SER A 292 -4.71 -0.58 -12.45
N VAL A 293 -4.63 0.34 -11.48
CA VAL A 293 -5.23 1.67 -11.52
C VAL A 293 -4.27 2.66 -12.15
N THR A 294 -4.78 3.58 -12.95
CA THR A 294 -4.05 4.81 -13.32
C THR A 294 -4.80 6.03 -12.80
N PRO A 295 -4.63 6.40 -11.52
CA PRO A 295 -5.17 7.65 -11.02
C PRO A 295 -4.42 8.85 -11.61
N ASN A 296 -5.10 9.99 -11.63
CA ASN A 296 -4.48 11.27 -11.94
C ASN A 296 -3.95 11.89 -10.65
N TYR A 297 -2.72 12.39 -10.66
CA TYR A 297 -2.08 12.96 -9.47
C TYR A 297 -1.90 14.48 -9.58
N ASP A 298 -2.27 15.21 -8.53
CA ASP A 298 -1.74 16.55 -8.23
C ASP A 298 -0.81 16.41 -7.03
N ILE A 299 0.46 16.76 -7.17
CA ILE A 299 1.41 16.70 -6.05
C ILE A 299 2.13 18.03 -5.95
N LEU A 300 2.01 18.63 -4.77
CA LEU A 300 2.62 19.90 -4.46
C LEU A 300 3.30 19.87 -3.09
N PHE A 301 4.34 20.67 -2.97
CA PHE A 301 4.96 21.02 -1.70
C PHE A 301 4.66 22.49 -1.41
N PHE A 302 4.46 22.86 -0.15
CA PHE A 302 3.97 24.20 0.16
C PHE A 302 4.55 24.82 1.42
N SER A 303 4.54 26.15 1.45
CA SER A 303 4.85 27.02 2.58
C SER A 303 3.92 28.24 2.50
N ALA A 304 4.46 29.44 2.30
CA ALA A 304 3.72 30.60 1.80
C ALA A 304 3.34 30.49 0.32
N GLU A 305 4.01 29.61 -0.40
CA GLU A 305 3.92 29.45 -1.85
C GLU A 305 3.68 27.98 -2.20
N ILE A 306 3.19 27.74 -3.41
CA ILE A 306 3.02 26.39 -3.96
C ILE A 306 4.21 26.03 -4.86
N TYR A 307 4.83 24.89 -4.58
CA TYR A 307 5.86 24.25 -5.39
C TYR A 307 5.31 22.99 -6.03
N GLU A 308 4.84 23.12 -7.27
CA GLU A 308 4.22 22.02 -8.02
C GLU A 308 5.26 20.97 -8.45
N VAL A 309 5.02 19.71 -8.10
CA VAL A 309 5.80 18.55 -8.58
C VAL A 309 5.13 17.98 -9.84
N VAL A 310 3.82 17.75 -9.77
CA VAL A 310 3.00 17.37 -10.92
C VAL A 310 1.61 17.99 -10.84
N ASN A 311 1.15 18.49 -11.98
CA ASN A 311 -0.19 18.98 -12.19
C ASN A 311 -1.11 17.85 -12.67
N ILE A 312 -2.28 17.72 -12.05
CA ILE A 312 -3.26 16.70 -12.44
C ILE A 312 -3.76 16.85 -13.88
N LEU A 313 -3.78 18.07 -14.42
CA LEU A 313 -4.23 18.34 -15.79
C LEU A 313 -3.30 17.70 -16.84
N ASN A 314 -2.02 17.53 -16.51
CA ASN A 314 -1.06 16.87 -17.42
C ASN A 314 -1.38 15.38 -17.62
N PHE A 315 -1.99 14.74 -16.62
CA PHE A 315 -2.46 13.35 -16.75
C PHE A 315 -3.68 13.27 -17.67
N LEU A 316 -4.62 14.21 -17.55
CA LEU A 316 -5.76 14.32 -18.46
C LEU A 316 -5.33 14.62 -19.90
N ASP A 317 -4.26 15.39 -20.08
CA ASP A 317 -3.70 15.71 -21.40
C ASP A 317 -2.77 14.60 -21.95
N GLY A 318 -2.48 13.55 -21.16
CA GLY A 318 -1.59 12.45 -21.53
C GLY A 318 -0.12 12.86 -21.71
N THR A 319 0.30 14.00 -21.13
CA THR A 319 1.63 14.59 -21.33
C THR A 319 2.66 14.19 -20.28
N VAL A 320 2.23 13.50 -19.21
CA VAL A 320 3.10 13.06 -18.11
C VAL A 320 2.99 11.56 -17.87
N SER A 321 4.12 10.94 -17.57
CA SER A 321 4.18 9.52 -17.15
C SER A 321 4.45 9.42 -15.65
N LEU A 322 4.00 8.34 -15.03
CA LEU A 322 4.26 8.07 -13.61
C LEU A 322 5.76 8.04 -13.29
N HIS A 323 6.58 7.55 -14.22
CA HIS A 323 8.04 7.52 -14.06
C HIS A 323 8.60 8.94 -13.91
N THR A 324 8.12 9.88 -14.71
CA THR A 324 8.51 11.29 -14.62
C THR A 324 8.10 11.91 -13.29
N VAL A 325 6.93 11.55 -12.75
CA VAL A 325 6.47 12.06 -11.44
C VAL A 325 7.38 11.59 -10.32
N LYS A 326 7.72 10.30 -10.29
CA LYS A 326 8.67 9.76 -9.30
C LYS A 326 10.03 10.42 -9.37
N ASP A 327 10.57 10.56 -10.57
CA ASP A 327 11.89 11.16 -10.78
C ASP A 327 11.91 12.63 -10.31
N LYS A 328 10.81 13.38 -10.50
CA LYS A 328 10.65 14.73 -9.95
C LYS A 328 10.52 14.74 -8.42
N LEU A 329 9.78 13.80 -7.83
CA LEU A 329 9.66 13.65 -6.38
C LEU A 329 11.02 13.39 -5.75
N GLU A 330 11.73 12.35 -6.17
CA GLU A 330 13.02 11.93 -5.60
C GLU A 330 14.09 13.03 -5.69
N LYS A 331 14.09 13.79 -6.79
CA LYS A 331 15.03 14.90 -7.02
C LYS A 331 14.66 16.18 -6.30
N PHE A 332 13.45 16.28 -5.72
CA PHE A 332 13.04 17.50 -5.04
C PHE A 332 13.86 17.69 -3.75
N LYS A 333 14.45 18.88 -3.64
CA LYS A 333 15.15 19.38 -2.45
C LYS A 333 14.57 20.72 -2.08
N VAL A 334 14.37 21.00 -0.79
CA VAL A 334 13.85 22.29 -0.31
C VAL A 334 14.77 23.45 -0.74
N GLY A 335 16.09 23.31 -0.53
CA GLY A 335 17.08 24.28 -0.99
C GLY A 335 16.87 25.68 -0.41
N ASN A 336 17.07 26.72 -1.21
CA ASN A 336 16.90 28.13 -0.79
C ASN A 336 15.47 28.67 -0.99
N ARG A 337 14.46 27.79 -1.03
CA ARG A 337 13.06 28.20 -1.22
C ARG A 337 12.55 29.01 -0.04
N ASN A 338 11.51 29.82 -0.29
CA ASN A 338 10.86 30.56 0.78
C ASN A 338 10.03 29.60 1.63
N THR A 339 10.56 29.21 2.79
CA THR A 339 9.85 28.37 3.76
C THR A 339 9.20 29.20 4.87
N ALA A 340 9.31 30.54 4.80
CA ALA A 340 8.78 31.43 5.81
C ALA A 340 7.26 31.51 5.72
N GLY A 341 6.60 30.99 6.75
CA GLY A 341 5.15 30.97 6.87
C GLY A 341 4.50 29.77 6.18
N THR A 342 3.23 29.56 6.53
CA THR A 342 2.47 28.36 6.21
C THR A 342 1.06 28.77 5.78
N ASP A 343 0.70 28.50 4.53
CA ASP A 343 -0.61 28.80 3.93
C ASP A 343 -1.31 27.52 3.46
N VAL A 344 -2.05 26.91 4.39
CA VAL A 344 -2.86 25.70 4.09
C VAL A 344 -4.10 26.07 3.25
N SER A 345 -4.61 27.30 3.34
CA SER A 345 -5.76 27.72 2.51
C SER A 345 -5.40 27.71 1.03
N LEU A 346 -4.20 28.20 0.68
CA LEU A 346 -3.68 28.21 -0.68
C LEU A 346 -3.63 26.81 -1.30
N VAL A 347 -3.31 25.78 -0.51
CA VAL A 347 -3.34 24.38 -0.95
C VAL A 347 -4.75 23.95 -1.36
N PHE A 348 -5.74 24.16 -0.48
CA PHE A 348 -7.12 23.79 -0.77
C PHE A 348 -7.71 24.61 -1.92
N ASP A 349 -7.37 25.90 -2.01
CA ASP A 349 -7.81 26.76 -3.12
C ASP A 349 -7.24 26.25 -4.45
N THR A 350 -5.95 25.89 -4.47
CA THR A 350 -5.31 25.28 -5.64
C THR A 350 -6.03 23.99 -6.05
N PHE A 351 -6.28 23.07 -5.13
CA PHE A 351 -6.99 21.82 -5.45
C PHE A 351 -8.43 22.05 -5.93
N ASN A 352 -9.15 22.99 -5.31
CA ASN A 352 -10.49 23.37 -5.73
C ASN A 352 -10.52 23.93 -7.15
N GLU A 353 -9.55 24.78 -7.52
CA GLU A 353 -9.39 25.30 -8.88
C GLU A 353 -9.11 24.17 -9.88
N ARG A 354 -8.21 23.24 -9.53
CA ARG A 354 -7.92 22.07 -10.37
C ARG A 354 -9.17 21.23 -10.60
N MET A 355 -9.93 20.91 -9.55
CA MET A 355 -11.20 20.18 -9.66
C MET A 355 -12.22 20.90 -10.54
N ALA A 356 -12.34 22.24 -10.43
CA ALA A 356 -13.24 23.02 -11.26
C ALA A 356 -12.89 22.91 -12.74
N VAL A 357 -11.61 22.95 -13.10
CA VAL A 357 -11.14 22.73 -14.49
C VAL A 357 -11.45 21.31 -14.95
N ILE A 358 -11.22 20.30 -14.11
CA ILE A 358 -11.55 18.90 -14.43
C ILE A 358 -13.06 18.76 -14.71
N LYS A 359 -13.92 19.33 -13.86
CA LYS A 359 -15.38 19.33 -14.05
C LYS A 359 -15.78 20.00 -15.36
N GLN A 360 -15.16 21.13 -15.70
CA GLN A 360 -15.43 21.82 -16.96
C GLN A 360 -15.05 20.95 -18.18
N ARG A 361 -13.93 20.23 -18.12
CA ARG A 361 -13.45 19.38 -19.23
C ARG A 361 -14.24 18.09 -19.37
N THR A 362 -14.69 17.51 -18.26
CA THR A 362 -15.33 16.18 -18.22
C THR A 362 -16.86 16.25 -18.25
N GLY A 363 -17.45 17.41 -17.96
CA GLY A 363 -18.89 17.61 -17.97
C GLY A 363 -19.59 16.65 -17.00
N ASP A 364 -20.60 15.94 -17.49
CA ASP A 364 -21.37 14.99 -16.68
C ASP A 364 -20.55 13.80 -16.18
N ALA A 365 -19.44 13.46 -16.83
CA ALA A 365 -18.58 12.36 -16.38
C ALA A 365 -17.88 12.67 -15.05
N PHE A 366 -17.79 13.94 -14.66
CA PHE A 366 -17.24 14.35 -13.35
C PHE A 366 -17.97 13.69 -12.18
N LYS A 367 -19.26 13.36 -12.33
CA LYS A 367 -20.03 12.73 -11.26
C LYS A 367 -19.52 11.33 -10.88
N GLU A 368 -18.79 10.68 -11.79
CA GLU A 368 -18.17 9.37 -11.59
C GLU A 368 -16.76 9.49 -11.00
N HIS A 369 -16.21 10.71 -10.89
CA HIS A 369 -14.87 10.92 -10.40
C HIS A 369 -14.82 10.85 -8.88
N ARG A 370 -13.86 10.08 -8.35
CA ARG A 370 -13.52 10.03 -6.93
C ARG A 370 -12.32 10.93 -6.66
N HIS A 371 -12.35 11.64 -5.54
CA HIS A 371 -11.32 12.60 -5.15
C HIS A 371 -10.76 12.25 -3.77
N VAL A 372 -9.44 12.07 -3.70
CA VAL A 372 -8.73 11.77 -2.45
C VAL A 372 -7.69 12.86 -2.22
N LEU A 373 -7.78 13.58 -1.10
CA LEU A 373 -6.79 14.56 -0.69
C LEU A 373 -5.98 13.99 0.47
N ILE A 374 -4.66 14.08 0.39
CA ILE A 374 -3.71 13.60 1.39
C ILE A 374 -2.79 14.76 1.75
N ILE A 375 -2.90 15.25 2.99
CA ILE A 375 -2.20 16.46 3.43
C ILE A 375 -1.29 16.12 4.60
N PHE A 376 -0.01 16.46 4.47
CA PHE A 376 1.01 16.36 5.52
C PHE A 376 1.36 17.77 6.01
N THR A 377 1.00 18.11 7.24
CA THR A 377 1.25 19.43 7.84
C THR A 377 1.15 19.35 9.37
N ASP A 378 1.72 20.30 10.09
CA ASP A 378 1.52 20.47 11.53
C ASP A 378 0.26 21.28 11.89
N GLY A 379 -0.33 21.96 10.90
CA GLY A 379 -1.46 22.85 11.07
C GLY A 379 -1.11 24.24 11.58
N ALA A 380 0.18 24.60 11.63
CA ALA A 380 0.67 25.89 12.09
C ALA A 380 0.46 27.03 11.06
N TYR A 381 -0.66 27.03 10.34
CA TYR A 381 -0.90 28.02 9.31
C TYR A 381 -1.06 29.43 9.89
N ASN A 382 -0.36 30.38 9.28
CA ASN A 382 -0.30 31.77 9.72
C ASN A 382 -0.57 32.78 8.57
N MET A 383 -0.88 32.27 7.39
CA MET A 383 -1.29 33.02 6.20
C MET A 383 -2.55 32.38 5.58
N GLY A 384 -3.21 33.09 4.67
CA GLY A 384 -4.41 32.62 3.95
C GLY A 384 -5.70 32.55 4.77
N GLY A 385 -5.61 32.42 6.10
CA GLY A 385 -6.75 32.24 6.98
C GLY A 385 -7.17 30.77 7.12
N SER A 386 -8.38 30.54 7.63
CA SER A 386 -8.85 29.16 7.85
C SER A 386 -9.18 28.48 6.50
N PRO A 387 -8.71 27.24 6.26
CA PRO A 387 -9.03 26.49 5.04
C PRO A 387 -10.45 25.87 5.03
N ALA A 388 -11.15 25.85 6.17
CA ALA A 388 -12.46 25.22 6.31
C ALA A 388 -13.53 25.72 5.29
N PRO A 389 -13.64 27.02 4.97
CA PRO A 389 -14.57 27.49 3.94
C PRO A 389 -14.30 26.90 2.55
N THR A 390 -13.03 26.67 2.20
CA THR A 390 -12.67 26.07 0.91
C THR A 390 -12.91 24.56 0.91
N VAL A 391 -12.73 23.87 2.04
CA VAL A 391 -13.17 22.47 2.18
C VAL A 391 -14.67 22.31 1.90
N GLU A 392 -15.52 23.22 2.39
CA GLU A 392 -16.95 23.21 2.07
C GLU A 392 -17.23 23.51 0.58
N LYS A 393 -16.45 24.37 -0.08
CA LYS A 393 -16.55 24.56 -1.54
C LYS A 393 -16.23 23.27 -2.30
N ILE A 394 -15.19 22.55 -1.89
CA ILE A 394 -14.80 21.26 -2.48
C ILE A 394 -15.91 20.23 -2.30
N LYS A 395 -16.49 20.12 -1.09
CA LYS A 395 -17.66 19.25 -0.84
C LYS A 395 -18.80 19.58 -1.80
N ASN A 396 -19.20 20.84 -1.90
CA ASN A 396 -20.29 21.25 -2.80
C ASN A 396 -19.96 20.94 -4.28
N LEU A 397 -18.71 21.12 -4.69
CA LEU A 397 -18.27 20.82 -6.05
C LEU A 397 -18.39 19.32 -6.39
N VAL A 398 -17.87 18.45 -5.53
CA VAL A 398 -17.83 16.98 -5.70
C VAL A 398 -19.19 16.34 -5.46
N TYR A 399 -19.97 16.86 -4.51
CA TYR A 399 -21.33 16.43 -4.22
C TYR A 399 -22.38 17.03 -5.16
N MET A 400 -21.93 17.72 -6.21
CA MET A 400 -22.79 18.24 -7.28
C MET A 400 -23.85 19.24 -6.79
N ASN A 401 -23.49 20.07 -5.81
CA ASN A 401 -24.36 21.06 -5.16
C ASN A 401 -25.67 20.43 -4.64
N PRO A 402 -25.60 19.57 -3.62
CA PRO A 402 -26.77 18.84 -3.13
C PRO A 402 -27.82 19.81 -2.60
N SER A 403 -29.08 19.58 -2.95
CA SER A 403 -30.22 20.41 -2.51
C SER A 403 -30.79 19.97 -1.17
N ASN A 404 -30.46 18.75 -0.72
CA ASN A 404 -30.92 18.14 0.52
C ASN A 404 -29.85 17.17 1.09
N GLU A 405 -30.07 16.69 2.31
CA GLU A 405 -29.15 15.78 3.01
C GLU A 405 -29.08 14.37 2.39
N GLU A 406 -30.12 13.91 1.69
CA GLU A 406 -30.11 12.59 1.02
C GLU A 406 -29.18 12.60 -0.18
N GLU A 407 -29.25 13.64 -1.02
CA GLU A 407 -28.33 13.86 -2.14
C GLU A 407 -26.89 14.02 -1.68
N ARG A 408 -26.68 14.68 -0.53
CA ARG A 408 -25.37 14.81 0.09
C ARG A 408 -24.81 13.45 0.51
N LYS A 409 -25.57 12.68 1.30
CA LYS A 409 -25.19 11.33 1.76
C LYS A 409 -24.88 10.38 0.60
N ALA A 410 -25.66 10.44 -0.47
CA ALA A 410 -25.45 9.61 -1.66
C ALA A 410 -24.10 9.85 -2.36
N ARG A 411 -23.41 10.95 -2.03
CA ARG A 411 -22.14 11.35 -2.65
C ARG A 411 -20.96 11.44 -1.69
N GLU A 412 -21.11 11.10 -0.41
CA GLU A 412 -20.02 11.22 0.56
C GLU A 412 -18.83 10.31 0.22
N ASP A 413 -19.05 9.15 -0.39
CA ASP A 413 -17.99 8.21 -0.82
C ASP A 413 -17.13 8.71 -2.01
N PHE A 414 -17.43 9.88 -2.58
CA PHE A 414 -16.68 10.45 -3.71
C PHE A 414 -15.60 11.44 -3.27
N LEU A 415 -15.53 11.78 -1.98
CA LEU A 415 -14.54 12.70 -1.43
C LEU A 415 -13.99 12.20 -0.10
N ASP A 416 -12.70 11.89 -0.09
CA ASP A 416 -11.95 11.63 1.14
C ASP A 416 -10.85 12.68 1.32
N ILE A 417 -10.73 13.23 2.53
CA ILE A 417 -9.66 14.14 2.91
C ILE A 417 -8.96 13.59 4.15
N TYR A 418 -7.73 13.13 3.93
CA TYR A 418 -6.84 12.60 4.95
C TYR A 418 -5.82 13.65 5.36
N VAL A 419 -5.64 13.81 6.67
CA VAL A 419 -4.63 14.68 7.25
C VAL A 419 -3.68 13.86 8.11
N PHE A 420 -2.42 13.83 7.69
CA PHE A 420 -1.30 13.29 8.44
C PHE A 420 -0.63 14.45 9.17
N ALA A 421 -0.95 14.60 10.44
CA ALA A 421 -0.38 15.64 11.27
C ALA A 421 1.06 15.28 11.64
N VAL A 422 2.01 16.10 11.17
CA VAL A 422 3.44 15.85 11.23
C VAL A 422 4.16 17.07 11.76
N GLY A 423 5.24 16.89 12.52
CA GLY A 423 5.99 17.98 13.14
C GLY A 423 5.96 17.93 14.66
N ALA A 424 6.83 18.71 15.29
CA ALA A 424 7.05 18.67 16.74
C ALA A 424 5.90 19.29 17.55
N GLU A 425 5.19 20.28 16.98
CA GLU A 425 4.02 20.91 17.57
C GLU A 425 2.85 20.90 16.59
N ILE A 426 1.84 20.09 16.91
CA ILE A 426 0.67 19.87 16.06
C ILE A 426 -0.54 20.64 16.59
N PHE A 427 -1.27 21.29 15.68
CA PHE A 427 -2.48 22.08 15.94
C PHE A 427 -3.74 21.27 15.64
N ASP A 428 -4.06 20.28 16.51
CA ASP A 428 -5.12 19.30 16.27
C ASP A 428 -6.50 19.91 16.02
N SER A 429 -6.85 21.00 16.73
CA SER A 429 -8.15 21.68 16.60
C SER A 429 -8.36 22.32 15.23
N ASP A 430 -7.28 22.72 14.57
CA ASP A 430 -7.32 23.38 13.27
C ASP A 430 -7.31 22.36 12.12
N LEU A 431 -6.67 21.20 12.34
CA LEU A 431 -6.55 20.13 11.34
C LEU A 431 -7.74 19.17 11.28
N GLN A 432 -8.26 18.74 12.42
CA GLN A 432 -9.35 17.74 12.46
C GLN A 432 -10.59 18.17 11.63
N PRO A 433 -11.05 19.44 11.67
CA PRO A 433 -12.20 19.88 10.88
C PRO A 433 -12.01 19.82 9.35
N LEU A 434 -10.77 19.69 8.88
CA LEU A 434 -10.45 19.64 7.45
C LEU A 434 -10.64 18.25 6.85
N THR A 435 -10.76 17.22 7.69
CA THR A 435 -10.94 15.84 7.25
C THR A 435 -12.36 15.57 6.78
N VAL A 436 -12.51 14.70 5.77
CA VAL A 436 -13.79 14.32 5.14
C VAL A 436 -13.74 12.85 4.81
N GLY A 437 -14.86 12.15 4.99
CA GLY A 437 -15.06 10.75 4.59
C GLY A 437 -16.08 10.05 5.47
N THR A 438 -16.71 9.00 4.93
CA THR A 438 -17.85 8.27 5.51
C THR A 438 -17.43 7.30 6.61
N ASP A 439 -16.33 6.58 6.40
CA ASP A 439 -15.92 5.46 7.26
C ASP A 439 -14.47 5.55 7.74
N GLY A 440 -14.24 5.21 9.01
CA GLY A 440 -12.90 5.11 9.57
C GLY A 440 -12.21 6.46 9.86
N ARG A 441 -10.93 6.36 10.23
CA ARG A 441 -10.13 7.51 10.68
C ARG A 441 -9.50 8.22 9.48
N HIS A 442 -9.56 9.54 9.52
CA HIS A 442 -9.03 10.41 8.47
C HIS A 442 -8.01 11.43 8.99
N TYR A 443 -7.85 11.47 10.31
CA TYR A 443 -6.86 12.28 11.01
C TYR A 443 -5.88 11.34 11.69
N PHE A 444 -4.60 11.52 11.43
CA PHE A 444 -3.53 10.71 11.98
C PHE A 444 -2.45 11.60 12.56
N ARG A 445 -2.11 11.41 13.83
CA ARG A 445 -1.05 12.14 14.52
C ARG A 445 0.24 11.33 14.48
N MET A 446 1.23 11.78 13.72
CA MET A 446 2.45 11.02 13.49
C MET A 446 3.52 11.40 14.52
N LYS A 447 4.20 10.40 15.11
CA LYS A 447 5.44 10.63 15.88
C LYS A 447 6.62 10.89 14.95
N ASP A 448 6.72 10.04 13.94
CA ASP A 448 7.65 10.06 12.82
C ASP A 448 6.94 9.50 11.59
N ILE A 449 7.49 9.76 10.40
CA ILE A 449 6.93 9.28 9.13
C ILE A 449 7.78 8.14 8.54
N GLU A 450 8.95 7.83 9.16
CA GLU A 450 9.87 6.76 8.71
C GLU A 450 9.12 5.44 8.45
N ASN A 451 8.20 5.08 9.34
CA ASN A 451 7.47 3.82 9.28
C ASN A 451 6.15 3.89 8.50
N LEU A 452 5.72 5.09 8.04
CA LEU A 452 4.53 5.21 7.17
C LEU A 452 4.78 4.55 5.80
N GLN A 453 6.05 4.42 5.43
CA GLN A 453 6.48 3.58 4.34
C GLN A 453 6.07 2.11 4.51
N GLU A 454 6.30 1.54 5.70
CA GLU A 454 5.90 0.16 6.04
C GLU A 454 4.38 0.02 6.11
N THR A 455 3.71 1.05 6.64
CA THR A 455 2.25 1.19 6.56
C THR A 455 1.79 0.99 5.12
N PHE A 456 2.37 1.67 4.13
CA PHE A 456 1.96 1.57 2.73
C PHE A 456 2.26 0.22 2.10
N ASP A 457 3.28 -0.50 2.58
CA ASP A 457 3.52 -1.88 2.19
C ASP A 457 2.41 -2.82 2.69
N GLU A 458 1.88 -2.55 3.89
CA GLU A 458 0.78 -3.27 4.56
C GLU A 458 -0.62 -2.82 4.13
N ILE A 459 -0.78 -1.60 3.59
CA ILE A 459 -2.06 -0.95 3.25
C ILE A 459 -2.97 -1.84 2.43
N ILE A 460 -2.41 -2.75 1.63
CA ILE A 460 -3.22 -3.68 0.86
C ILE A 460 -2.95 -5.11 1.33
N ASP A 461 -3.85 -5.54 2.21
CA ASP A 461 -4.16 -6.94 2.44
C ASP A 461 -4.62 -7.58 1.12
N GLU A 462 -3.68 -8.30 0.52
CA GLU A 462 -3.80 -8.94 -0.77
C GLU A 462 -4.85 -10.08 -0.75
N GLU A 463 -5.30 -10.56 0.41
CA GLU A 463 -6.30 -11.65 0.54
C GLU A 463 -7.67 -11.29 -0.05
N GLN A 464 -8.00 -9.99 -0.15
CA GLN A 464 -9.26 -9.53 -0.74
C GLN A 464 -9.14 -9.17 -2.22
N VAL A 465 -7.93 -9.14 -2.79
CA VAL A 465 -7.71 -8.93 -4.23
C VAL A 465 -7.32 -10.25 -4.88
N LYS A 466 -8.23 -11.23 -4.75
CA LYS A 466 -8.03 -12.63 -5.15
C LYS A 466 -7.78 -12.79 -6.65
N ASP A 467 -8.26 -11.84 -7.45
CA ASP A 467 -8.28 -11.93 -8.91
C ASP A 467 -7.05 -11.31 -9.60
N LEU A 468 -6.18 -10.61 -8.86
CA LEU A 468 -4.97 -10.03 -9.46
C LEU A 468 -3.88 -11.09 -9.66
N CYS A 469 -3.65 -11.45 -10.92
CA CYS A 469 -2.59 -12.35 -11.33
C CYS A 469 -1.19 -11.72 -11.21
N GLY A 470 -0.12 -12.50 -11.06
CA GLY A 470 1.25 -12.06 -11.25
C GLY A 470 1.81 -11.11 -10.19
N LEU A 471 1.12 -10.89 -9.07
CA LEU A 471 1.69 -10.14 -7.95
C LEU A 471 2.83 -10.97 -7.30
N HIS A 472 3.99 -10.36 -7.14
CA HIS A 472 5.13 -10.93 -6.42
C HIS A 472 5.69 -9.89 -5.43
N ARG A 473 6.28 -10.37 -4.32
CA ARG A 473 6.85 -9.49 -3.29
C ARG A 473 8.35 -9.73 -3.14
N GLU A 474 9.10 -8.64 -3.08
CA GLU A 474 10.49 -8.62 -2.62
C GLU A 474 10.48 -8.23 -1.14
N TYR A 475 10.98 -9.08 -0.25
CA TYR A 475 11.18 -8.72 1.15
C TYR A 475 12.65 -8.46 1.40
N ASP A 476 12.97 -7.27 1.91
CA ASP A 476 14.24 -6.99 2.54
C ASP A 476 14.24 -7.58 3.95
N THR A 477 15.24 -8.40 4.27
CA THR A 477 15.35 -9.06 5.58
C THR A 477 16.27 -8.30 6.54
N GLY A 478 16.76 -7.12 6.15
CA GLY A 478 17.68 -6.32 6.96
C GLY A 478 19.08 -6.95 7.13
N LEU A 479 19.33 -8.08 6.47
CA LEU A 479 20.64 -8.72 6.35
C LEU A 479 21.23 -8.31 5.00
N THR A 480 22.43 -7.72 5.05
CA THR A 480 23.19 -7.33 3.86
C THR A 480 23.21 -8.47 2.83
N ASP A 481 22.59 -8.23 1.67
CA ASP A 481 22.54 -9.07 0.46
C ASP A 481 21.54 -10.25 0.35
N SER A 482 20.39 -10.25 1.03
CA SER A 482 19.29 -11.12 0.53
C SER A 482 17.90 -10.51 0.59
N LYS A 483 17.53 -9.80 -0.48
CA LYS A 483 16.13 -9.64 -0.86
C LYS A 483 15.57 -11.03 -1.18
N ARG A 484 14.67 -11.56 -0.35
CA ARG A 484 13.97 -12.82 -0.66
C ARG A 484 12.76 -12.51 -1.51
N LYS A 485 12.72 -13.08 -2.71
CA LYS A 485 11.55 -13.02 -3.60
C LYS A 485 10.63 -14.19 -3.31
N MET A 486 9.33 -13.91 -3.21
CA MET A 486 8.30 -14.93 -3.12
C MET A 486 7.63 -15.09 -4.49
N TYR A 487 7.40 -16.34 -4.92
CA TYR A 487 6.79 -16.66 -6.22
C TYR A 487 5.46 -17.38 -6.02
N PRO A 488 4.34 -16.70 -5.72
CA PRO A 488 3.14 -17.34 -5.16
C PRO A 488 2.42 -18.34 -6.08
N TRP A 489 2.75 -18.35 -7.38
CA TRP A 489 2.11 -19.21 -8.37
C TRP A 489 2.71 -20.60 -8.49
N TRP A 490 3.89 -20.87 -7.93
CA TRP A 490 4.56 -22.14 -8.15
C TRP A 490 3.76 -23.32 -7.58
N VAL A 491 3.78 -24.45 -8.29
CA VAL A 491 3.10 -25.67 -7.90
C VAL A 491 4.02 -26.86 -8.09
N TYR A 492 4.02 -27.79 -7.14
CA TYR A 492 4.75 -29.05 -7.28
C TYR A 492 3.80 -30.18 -7.65
N ILE A 493 4.11 -30.91 -8.71
CA ILE A 493 3.23 -31.93 -9.28
C ILE A 493 3.96 -33.27 -9.24
N VAL A 494 3.29 -34.28 -8.68
CA VAL A 494 3.78 -35.66 -8.64
C VAL A 494 2.75 -36.56 -9.32
N VAL A 495 3.15 -37.21 -10.42
CA VAL A 495 2.32 -38.20 -11.11
C VAL A 495 2.84 -39.58 -10.78
N GLN A 496 2.02 -40.39 -10.11
CA GLN A 496 2.36 -41.74 -9.66
C GLN A 496 1.46 -42.79 -10.33
N ASN A 497 2.02 -43.48 -11.32
CA ASN A 497 1.41 -44.65 -11.95
C ASN A 497 2.47 -45.76 -12.04
N THR A 498 2.97 -46.09 -13.24
CA THR A 498 4.03 -47.10 -13.43
C THR A 498 5.42 -46.57 -13.08
N LYS A 499 5.65 -45.27 -13.30
CA LYS A 499 6.86 -44.53 -12.89
C LYS A 499 6.43 -43.25 -12.20
N THR A 500 7.20 -42.80 -11.22
CA THR A 500 6.98 -41.50 -10.58
C THR A 500 7.61 -40.39 -11.40
N LYS A 501 6.80 -39.47 -11.90
CA LYS A 501 7.26 -38.22 -12.53
C LYS A 501 7.04 -37.06 -11.58
N LYS A 502 8.04 -36.18 -11.51
CA LYS A 502 8.03 -34.94 -10.71
C LYS A 502 8.14 -33.77 -11.68
N CYS A 503 7.19 -32.86 -11.61
CA CYS A 503 7.13 -31.66 -12.45
C CYS A 503 6.84 -30.44 -11.59
N LEU A 504 7.10 -29.27 -12.15
CA LEU A 504 6.56 -28.00 -11.68
C LEU A 504 5.34 -27.62 -12.51
N GLY A 505 4.57 -26.68 -11.98
CA GLY A 505 3.51 -25.99 -12.70
C GLY A 505 3.31 -24.59 -12.13
N SER A 506 2.34 -23.89 -12.70
CA SER A 506 1.92 -22.57 -12.23
C SER A 506 0.42 -22.51 -12.04
N LEU A 507 -0.02 -21.97 -10.91
CA LEU A 507 -1.41 -21.60 -10.68
C LEU A 507 -1.76 -20.44 -11.62
N VAL A 508 -2.81 -20.59 -12.43
CA VAL A 508 -3.25 -19.56 -13.40
C VAL A 508 -4.64 -19.01 -13.08
N THR A 509 -5.44 -19.75 -12.30
CA THR A 509 -6.64 -19.29 -11.60
C THR A 509 -6.70 -19.98 -10.22
N SER A 510 -7.69 -19.69 -9.36
CA SER A 510 -7.90 -20.43 -8.11
C SER A 510 -8.05 -21.95 -8.31
N LYS A 511 -8.39 -22.41 -9.52
CA LYS A 511 -8.75 -23.80 -9.81
C LYS A 511 -7.90 -24.48 -10.86
N PHE A 512 -7.17 -23.72 -11.68
CA PHE A 512 -6.40 -24.25 -12.81
C PHE A 512 -4.90 -24.07 -12.63
N ILE A 513 -4.17 -25.13 -12.98
CA ILE A 513 -2.70 -25.17 -12.98
C ILE A 513 -2.23 -25.48 -14.39
N LEU A 514 -1.29 -24.69 -14.88
CA LEU A 514 -0.62 -24.87 -16.17
C LEU A 514 0.69 -25.63 -15.98
N THR A 515 0.94 -26.62 -16.83
CA THR A 515 2.14 -27.49 -16.78
C THR A 515 2.44 -28.07 -18.18
N ALA A 516 3.51 -28.83 -18.31
CA ALA A 516 3.84 -29.60 -19.52
C ALA A 516 2.96 -30.86 -19.66
N ALA A 517 2.67 -31.27 -20.90
CA ALA A 517 1.87 -32.46 -21.19
C ALA A 517 2.65 -33.77 -20.98
N HIS A 518 3.97 -33.77 -21.19
CA HIS A 518 4.83 -34.94 -21.04
C HIS A 518 4.97 -35.40 -19.58
N CYS A 519 4.55 -34.57 -18.62
CA CYS A 519 4.40 -34.95 -17.21
C CYS A 519 3.40 -36.10 -17.03
N PHE A 520 2.45 -36.24 -17.97
CA PHE A 520 1.45 -37.31 -17.99
C PHE A 520 1.80 -38.36 -19.05
N THR A 521 1.39 -39.60 -18.78
CA THR A 521 1.53 -40.75 -19.67
C THR A 521 0.16 -41.25 -20.12
N PHE A 522 0.14 -42.12 -21.14
CA PHE A 522 -1.10 -42.73 -21.58
C PHE A 522 -1.68 -43.63 -20.48
N GLY A 523 -2.96 -43.47 -20.15
CA GLY A 523 -3.63 -44.21 -19.09
C GLY A 523 -3.54 -43.59 -17.69
N ASP A 524 -2.88 -42.44 -17.52
CA ASP A 524 -2.95 -41.71 -16.27
C ASP A 524 -4.38 -41.22 -15.98
N LEU A 525 -4.78 -41.34 -14.73
CA LEU A 525 -6.09 -40.93 -14.22
C LEU A 525 -5.90 -39.80 -13.21
N PRO A 526 -6.92 -38.96 -12.95
CA PRO A 526 -6.83 -37.87 -11.98
C PRO A 526 -6.32 -38.29 -10.61
N LYS A 527 -6.69 -39.50 -10.14
CA LYS A 527 -6.22 -40.09 -8.89
C LYS A 527 -4.71 -40.38 -8.81
N HIS A 528 -4.02 -40.43 -9.95
CA HIS A 528 -2.56 -40.62 -10.01
C HIS A 528 -1.79 -39.30 -9.85
N VAL A 529 -2.49 -38.16 -9.94
CA VAL A 529 -1.89 -36.83 -9.94
C VAL A 529 -2.04 -36.22 -8.55
N THR A 530 -0.92 -35.95 -7.90
CA THR A 530 -0.85 -35.23 -6.63
C THR A 530 -0.33 -33.83 -6.91
N VAL A 531 -1.10 -32.83 -6.48
CA VAL A 531 -0.72 -31.42 -6.55
C VAL A 531 -0.38 -30.94 -5.16
N GLU A 532 0.78 -30.32 -4.98
CA GLU A 532 1.20 -29.69 -3.73
C GLU A 532 1.21 -28.17 -3.84
N ILE A 533 0.37 -27.51 -3.03
CA ILE A 533 0.23 -26.06 -2.87
C ILE A 533 0.08 -25.75 -1.39
N ASN A 534 0.89 -24.84 -0.85
CA ASN A 534 0.82 -24.46 0.57
C ASN A 534 -0.02 -23.20 0.78
N ASP A 535 -1.33 -23.34 0.81
CA ASP A 535 -2.30 -22.25 0.99
C ASP A 535 -2.80 -22.11 2.45
N GLY A 536 -2.14 -22.75 3.41
CA GLY A 536 -2.59 -22.77 4.82
C GLY A 536 -3.71 -23.77 5.13
N PHE A 537 -4.37 -24.35 4.12
CA PHE A 537 -5.48 -25.30 4.27
C PHE A 537 -5.11 -26.71 3.77
N GLY A 538 -3.91 -27.14 4.13
CA GLY A 538 -3.38 -28.46 3.77
C GLY A 538 -2.65 -28.47 2.43
N ARG A 539 -1.47 -29.09 2.42
CA ARG A 539 -0.51 -29.01 1.32
C ARG A 539 -0.95 -29.73 0.03
N VAL A 540 -1.78 -30.77 0.13
CA VAL A 540 -2.12 -31.63 -1.02
C VAL A 540 -3.51 -31.31 -1.54
N LYS A 541 -3.62 -31.04 -2.85
CA LYS A 541 -4.88 -30.69 -3.54
C LYS A 541 -5.34 -31.84 -4.43
N LYS A 542 -6.66 -32.05 -4.47
CA LYS A 542 -7.30 -33.10 -5.28
C LYS A 542 -7.52 -32.62 -6.71
N VAL A 543 -7.21 -33.47 -7.67
CA VAL A 543 -7.43 -33.21 -9.10
C VAL A 543 -8.80 -33.73 -9.53
N LYS A 544 -9.59 -32.88 -10.19
CA LYS A 544 -10.86 -33.23 -10.85
C LYS A 544 -10.58 -33.89 -12.20
N THR A 545 -9.77 -33.23 -13.03
CA THR A 545 -9.38 -33.71 -14.35
C THR A 545 -8.14 -32.98 -14.85
N PHE A 546 -7.58 -33.40 -15.98
CA PHE A 546 -6.53 -32.68 -16.68
C PHE A 546 -6.72 -32.78 -18.19
N TYR A 547 -6.32 -31.72 -18.91
CA TYR A 547 -6.48 -31.55 -20.34
C TYR A 547 -5.11 -31.41 -20.97
N LYS A 548 -4.72 -32.34 -21.83
CA LYS A 548 -3.53 -32.18 -22.69
C LYS A 548 -3.92 -31.49 -23.98
N HIS A 549 -3.00 -30.72 -24.56
CA HIS A 549 -3.25 -30.14 -25.87
C HIS A 549 -3.60 -31.25 -26.90
N PRO A 550 -4.68 -31.11 -27.70
CA PRO A 550 -5.14 -32.19 -28.59
C PRO A 550 -4.13 -32.62 -29.66
N LYS A 551 -3.24 -31.71 -30.06
CA LYS A 551 -2.16 -31.98 -31.04
C LYS A 551 -0.89 -32.57 -30.42
N TYR A 552 -0.80 -32.68 -29.09
CA TYR A 552 0.39 -33.22 -28.44
C TYR A 552 0.54 -34.71 -28.77
N ASN A 553 1.63 -35.07 -29.44
CA ASN A 553 1.94 -36.46 -29.78
C ASN A 553 3.46 -36.68 -29.84
N VAL A 554 4.00 -37.35 -28.81
CA VAL A 554 5.43 -37.62 -28.65
C VAL A 554 6.04 -38.46 -29.77
N ASN A 555 5.24 -39.24 -30.51
CA ASN A 555 5.76 -40.13 -31.55
C ASN A 555 5.57 -39.58 -32.97
N ALA A 556 5.04 -38.36 -33.14
CA ALA A 556 4.58 -37.87 -34.45
C ALA A 556 5.68 -37.71 -35.50
N LYS A 557 6.94 -37.58 -35.08
CA LYS A 557 8.10 -37.32 -35.96
C LYS A 557 9.16 -38.43 -35.89
N THR A 558 8.78 -39.61 -35.41
CA THR A 558 9.70 -40.76 -35.32
C THR A 558 10.29 -41.11 -36.69
N ASP A 559 9.46 -41.11 -37.74
CA ASP A 559 9.88 -41.41 -39.12
C ASP A 559 10.73 -40.31 -39.77
N GLU A 560 10.74 -39.11 -39.18
CA GLU A 560 11.56 -37.96 -39.60
C GLU A 560 12.84 -37.80 -38.76
N GLY A 561 13.17 -38.81 -37.94
CA GLY A 561 14.40 -38.84 -37.15
C GLY A 561 14.31 -38.10 -35.81
N VAL A 562 13.11 -37.96 -35.24
CA VAL A 562 12.89 -37.38 -33.91
C VAL A 562 12.18 -38.40 -33.03
N LYS A 563 12.92 -39.05 -32.12
CA LYS A 563 12.39 -40.11 -31.25
C LYS A 563 11.29 -39.63 -30.31
N GLU A 564 11.44 -38.44 -29.74
CA GLU A 564 10.47 -37.83 -28.84
C GLU A 564 10.17 -36.40 -29.32
N PHE A 565 8.94 -36.17 -29.78
CA PHE A 565 8.49 -34.92 -30.38
C PHE A 565 7.60 -34.13 -29.42
N TYR A 566 8.15 -33.07 -28.85
CA TYR A 566 7.53 -32.29 -27.78
C TYR A 566 6.64 -31.14 -28.26
N ASP A 567 6.28 -31.06 -29.54
CA ASP A 567 5.42 -29.98 -30.01
C ASP A 567 4.05 -30.00 -29.31
N TYR A 568 3.53 -28.81 -28.98
CA TYR A 568 2.33 -28.63 -28.16
C TYR A 568 2.39 -29.27 -26.76
N ASP A 569 3.57 -29.36 -26.14
CA ASP A 569 3.77 -29.93 -24.80
C ASP A 569 3.21 -29.03 -23.67
N VAL A 570 1.88 -28.95 -23.57
CA VAL A 570 1.15 -28.19 -22.55
C VAL A 570 -0.10 -28.92 -22.09
N ALA A 571 -0.38 -28.80 -20.80
CA ALA A 571 -1.57 -29.33 -20.18
C ALA A 571 -2.10 -28.40 -19.07
N LEU A 572 -3.41 -28.49 -18.82
CA LEU A 572 -4.10 -27.82 -17.73
C LEU A 572 -4.62 -28.86 -16.74
N ILE A 573 -4.34 -28.70 -15.46
CA ILE A 573 -4.93 -29.49 -14.37
C ILE A 573 -6.07 -28.67 -13.77
N GLN A 574 -7.25 -29.26 -13.67
CA GLN A 574 -8.39 -28.70 -12.95
C GLN A 574 -8.49 -29.32 -11.56
N LEU A 575 -8.45 -28.49 -10.53
CA LEU A 575 -8.63 -28.89 -9.14
C LEU A 575 -10.11 -29.17 -8.83
N LYS A 576 -10.33 -30.00 -7.82
CA LYS A 576 -11.68 -30.29 -7.32
C LYS A 576 -12.27 -29.12 -6.56
N ASP A 577 -11.46 -28.55 -5.67
CA ASP A 577 -11.81 -27.44 -4.79
C ASP A 577 -10.88 -26.26 -5.12
N ASP A 578 -11.39 -25.04 -4.98
CA ASP A 578 -10.63 -23.83 -5.23
C ASP A 578 -9.53 -23.64 -4.18
N VAL A 579 -8.37 -23.15 -4.62
CA VAL A 579 -7.25 -22.80 -3.74
C VAL A 579 -7.55 -21.49 -3.03
N HIS A 580 -7.23 -21.43 -1.74
CA HIS A 580 -7.36 -20.18 -0.98
C HIS A 580 -6.26 -19.19 -1.39
N ILE A 581 -6.65 -18.14 -2.10
CA ILE A 581 -5.71 -17.09 -2.54
C ILE A 581 -5.26 -16.28 -1.33
N SER A 582 -3.95 -16.18 -1.16
CA SER A 582 -3.29 -15.45 -0.06
C SER A 582 -2.01 -14.81 -0.57
N THR A 583 -1.25 -14.13 0.30
CA THR A 583 0.08 -13.63 -0.08
C THR A 583 1.00 -14.76 -0.55
N ALA A 584 0.92 -15.95 0.07
CA ALA A 584 1.77 -17.09 -0.25
C ALA A 584 1.36 -17.86 -1.51
N VAL A 585 0.10 -17.71 -1.96
CA VAL A 585 -0.46 -18.48 -3.08
C VAL A 585 -1.34 -17.60 -3.96
N ARG A 586 -0.94 -17.36 -5.21
CA ARG A 586 -1.66 -16.51 -6.19
C ARG A 586 -1.49 -16.99 -7.62
N PRO A 587 -2.43 -16.71 -8.53
CA PRO A 587 -2.24 -17.00 -9.94
C PRO A 587 -1.15 -16.14 -10.58
N ILE A 588 -0.43 -16.67 -11.58
CA ILE A 588 0.43 -15.90 -12.49
C ILE A 588 -0.38 -15.40 -13.68
N CYS A 589 -0.03 -14.24 -14.25
CA CYS A 589 -0.68 -13.74 -15.46
C CYS A 589 -0.27 -14.57 -16.68
N ILE A 590 -1.23 -14.83 -17.59
CA ILE A 590 -0.99 -15.57 -18.84
C ILE A 590 -1.31 -14.72 -20.08
N PRO A 591 -0.71 -15.00 -21.24
CA PRO A 591 -0.82 -14.09 -22.38
C PRO A 591 -2.22 -13.99 -22.97
N CYS A 592 -2.48 -12.85 -23.60
CA CYS A 592 -3.68 -12.55 -24.38
C CYS A 592 -4.97 -12.57 -23.57
N THR A 593 -4.88 -12.17 -22.30
CA THR A 593 -6.05 -11.95 -21.43
C THR A 593 -6.15 -10.49 -21.02
N GLN A 594 -7.36 -10.09 -20.61
CA GLN A 594 -7.63 -8.75 -20.09
C GLN A 594 -6.82 -8.49 -18.82
N GLU A 595 -6.71 -9.47 -17.93
CA GLU A 595 -5.97 -9.36 -16.67
C GLU A 595 -4.47 -9.08 -16.90
N THR A 596 -3.90 -9.66 -17.96
CA THR A 596 -2.53 -9.35 -18.40
C THR A 596 -2.42 -7.96 -19.02
N SER A 597 -3.46 -7.50 -19.73
CA SER A 597 -3.51 -6.12 -20.24
C SER A 597 -3.46 -5.10 -19.11
N ASP A 598 -4.28 -5.35 -18.08
CA ASP A 598 -4.35 -4.56 -16.86
C ASP A 598 -3.02 -4.61 -16.10
N ALA A 599 -2.37 -5.78 -16.04
CA ALA A 599 -1.05 -5.96 -15.42
C ALA A 599 0.05 -5.16 -16.14
N LEU A 600 -0.03 -5.07 -17.47
CA LEU A 600 0.90 -4.33 -18.31
C LEU A 600 0.58 -2.84 -18.39
N GLN A 601 -0.55 -2.40 -17.81
CA GLN A 601 -1.07 -1.04 -17.85
C GLN A 601 -1.28 -0.53 -19.29
N LEU A 602 -1.78 -1.41 -20.17
CA LEU A 602 -2.12 -1.02 -21.54
C LEU A 602 -3.42 -0.20 -21.53
N VAL A 603 -3.44 0.89 -22.29
CA VAL A 603 -4.58 1.83 -22.33
C VAL A 603 -5.43 1.56 -23.58
N GLY A 604 -6.76 1.50 -23.41
CA GLY A 604 -7.71 1.29 -24.50
C GLY A 604 -7.92 -0.19 -24.87
N GLU A 605 -8.44 -0.46 -26.07
CA GLU A 605 -8.62 -1.83 -26.58
C GLU A 605 -7.25 -2.44 -26.92
N SER A 606 -6.71 -3.24 -25.99
CA SER A 606 -5.46 -3.97 -26.17
C SER A 606 -5.65 -5.24 -27.00
N THR A 607 -4.65 -5.61 -27.81
CA THR A 607 -4.66 -6.86 -28.58
C THR A 607 -3.64 -7.89 -28.09
N CYS A 608 -3.87 -9.15 -28.41
CA CYS A 608 -2.92 -10.25 -28.14
C CYS A 608 -1.53 -9.96 -28.74
N LYS A 609 -1.49 -9.43 -29.96
CA LYS A 609 -0.25 -9.05 -30.65
C LYS A 609 0.55 -7.96 -29.92
N GLN A 610 -0.13 -6.96 -29.35
CA GLN A 610 0.54 -5.91 -28.58
C GLN A 610 1.22 -6.48 -27.32
N GLN A 611 0.57 -7.42 -26.63
CA GLN A 611 1.18 -8.10 -25.49
C GLN A 611 2.41 -8.91 -25.91
N GLU A 612 2.35 -9.65 -27.03
CA GLU A 612 3.49 -10.42 -27.56
C GLU A 612 4.67 -9.48 -27.87
N GLN A 613 4.41 -8.37 -28.55
CA GLN A 613 5.43 -7.39 -28.91
C GLN A 613 6.04 -6.65 -27.72
N LEU A 614 5.31 -6.51 -26.61
CA LEU A 614 5.82 -5.89 -25.39
C LEU A 614 6.66 -6.88 -24.57
N LEU A 615 6.20 -8.13 -24.48
CA LEU A 615 6.82 -9.15 -23.64
C LEU A 615 8.03 -9.80 -24.32
N LEU A 616 8.01 -9.97 -25.64
CA LEU A 616 9.04 -10.63 -26.45
C LEU A 616 9.58 -9.69 -27.55
N LYS A 617 10.00 -8.49 -27.15
CA LYS A 617 10.41 -7.42 -28.07
C LYS A 617 11.82 -7.60 -28.61
N ASN A 618 12.73 -8.05 -27.77
CA ASN A 618 14.16 -8.02 -28.02
C ASN A 618 14.64 -9.33 -28.67
N HIS A 619 15.65 -9.26 -29.51
CA HIS A 619 16.28 -10.46 -30.10
C HIS A 619 16.94 -11.37 -29.04
N LEU A 620 17.24 -10.81 -27.87
CA LEU A 620 17.67 -11.51 -26.66
C LEU A 620 16.79 -11.03 -25.51
N GLU A 621 15.72 -11.77 -25.24
CA GLU A 621 14.74 -11.37 -24.23
C GLU A 621 15.09 -11.99 -22.87
N SER A 622 15.28 -11.16 -21.85
CA SER A 622 15.55 -11.65 -20.49
C SER A 622 14.26 -12.24 -19.89
N LEU A 623 14.34 -13.49 -19.46
CA LEU A 623 13.27 -14.28 -18.87
C LEU A 623 13.82 -15.05 -17.66
N SER A 624 12.91 -15.57 -16.84
CA SER A 624 13.28 -16.40 -15.70
C SER A 624 12.35 -17.59 -15.53
N PHE A 625 12.81 -18.65 -14.89
CA PHE A 625 11.98 -19.76 -14.44
C PHE A 625 12.44 -20.26 -13.07
N LEU A 626 11.65 -21.13 -12.43
CA LEU A 626 11.91 -21.58 -11.07
C LEU A 626 12.51 -22.99 -11.06
N THR A 627 13.36 -23.24 -10.07
CA THR A 627 13.86 -24.57 -9.74
C THR A 627 13.63 -24.86 -8.26
N LYS A 628 13.39 -26.12 -7.93
CA LYS A 628 13.23 -26.57 -6.54
C LYS A 628 14.57 -27.13 -6.04
N GLY A 629 15.23 -26.39 -5.14
CA GLY A 629 16.41 -26.88 -4.42
C GLY A 629 16.04 -27.81 -3.26
N ARG A 630 17.03 -28.16 -2.41
CA ARG A 630 16.82 -29.03 -1.24
C ARG A 630 15.87 -28.42 -0.20
N ASP A 631 16.01 -27.13 0.07
CA ASP A 631 15.26 -26.45 1.16
C ASP A 631 14.50 -25.19 0.69
N ALA A 632 14.67 -24.73 -0.55
CA ALA A 632 14.05 -23.50 -1.06
C ALA A 632 13.83 -23.52 -2.58
N LEU A 633 12.90 -22.68 -3.03
CA LEU A 633 12.73 -22.34 -4.44
C LEU A 633 13.80 -21.31 -4.85
N ALA A 634 14.34 -21.43 -6.06
CA ALA A 634 15.28 -20.47 -6.61
C ALA A 634 14.88 -20.07 -8.03
N GLU A 635 15.21 -18.83 -8.40
CA GLU A 635 15.03 -18.28 -9.74
C GLU A 635 16.26 -18.56 -10.60
N LYS A 636 16.01 -18.88 -11.88
CA LYS A 636 17.02 -19.11 -12.92
C LYS A 636 16.81 -18.08 -14.01
N ASP A 637 17.76 -17.16 -14.13
CA ASP A 637 17.80 -16.18 -15.20
C ASP A 637 18.29 -16.80 -16.51
N VAL A 638 17.59 -16.48 -17.60
CA VAL A 638 17.89 -16.93 -18.95
C VAL A 638 17.56 -15.84 -19.98
N HIS A 639 18.03 -16.04 -21.21
CA HIS A 639 17.70 -15.18 -22.33
C HIS A 639 17.10 -16.00 -23.46
N ALA A 640 15.91 -15.65 -23.92
CA ALA A 640 15.29 -16.23 -25.10
C ALA A 640 15.90 -15.63 -26.37
N LYS A 641 16.35 -16.51 -27.28
CA LYS A 641 16.98 -16.14 -28.55
C LYS A 641 15.89 -16.04 -29.61
N LEU A 642 15.54 -14.81 -29.98
CA LEU A 642 14.47 -14.49 -30.91
C LEU A 642 15.02 -13.88 -32.21
N GLY A 643 14.17 -13.78 -33.23
CA GLY A 643 14.55 -13.22 -34.54
C GLY A 643 15.79 -13.92 -35.10
N ASP A 644 16.76 -13.13 -35.55
CA ASP A 644 18.01 -13.60 -36.17
C ASP A 644 18.86 -14.51 -35.26
N ASN A 645 18.69 -14.42 -33.93
CA ASN A 645 19.43 -15.27 -32.99
C ASN A 645 18.83 -16.67 -32.84
N ARG A 646 17.57 -16.88 -33.25
CA ARG A 646 16.84 -18.12 -32.99
C ARG A 646 17.50 -19.32 -33.66
N ASP A 647 17.86 -19.21 -34.93
CA ASP A 647 18.41 -20.33 -35.71
C ASP A 647 19.77 -20.79 -35.15
N SER A 648 20.59 -19.86 -34.65
CA SER A 648 21.85 -20.18 -33.94
C SER A 648 21.63 -20.93 -32.61
N CYS A 649 20.46 -20.76 -32.01
CA CYS A 649 20.11 -21.42 -30.76
C CYS A 649 19.58 -22.85 -31.03
N ILE A 650 18.64 -23.00 -31.96
CA ILE A 650 17.96 -24.28 -32.20
C ILE A 650 18.85 -25.31 -32.90
N ILE A 651 19.94 -24.91 -33.57
CA ILE A 651 20.85 -25.85 -34.24
C ILE A 651 21.46 -26.88 -33.27
N HIS A 652 21.60 -26.51 -31.99
CA HIS A 652 22.12 -27.40 -30.96
C HIS A 652 21.15 -28.56 -30.63
N ALA A 653 19.87 -28.48 -31.04
CA ALA A 653 18.92 -29.59 -30.92
C ALA A 653 19.38 -30.84 -31.68
N LEU A 654 20.15 -30.69 -32.75
CA LEU A 654 20.68 -31.80 -33.55
C LEU A 654 21.65 -32.71 -32.76
N HIS A 655 22.18 -32.21 -31.64
CA HIS A 655 23.06 -32.97 -30.76
C HIS A 655 22.33 -33.58 -29.57
N ALA A 656 21.01 -33.40 -29.46
CA ALA A 656 20.21 -33.98 -28.40
C ALA A 656 20.00 -35.47 -28.62
N ASP A 657 19.89 -36.21 -27.53
CA ASP A 657 19.75 -37.66 -27.56
C ASP A 657 18.43 -38.06 -28.23
N GLY A 658 18.48 -38.94 -29.23
CA GLY A 658 17.30 -39.36 -30.00
C GLY A 658 16.90 -38.46 -31.18
N ILE A 659 17.73 -37.46 -31.54
CA ILE A 659 17.58 -36.65 -32.76
C ILE A 659 18.59 -37.12 -33.82
N THR A 660 18.10 -37.54 -34.99
CA THR A 660 18.93 -38.02 -36.12
C THR A 660 18.69 -37.26 -37.42
N THR A 661 17.74 -36.33 -37.44
CA THR A 661 17.53 -35.41 -38.56
C THR A 661 18.70 -34.43 -38.71
N ASP A 662 18.88 -33.86 -39.90
CA ASP A 662 19.82 -32.76 -40.17
C ASP A 662 19.15 -31.37 -40.07
N ASN A 663 17.82 -31.31 -40.02
CA ASN A 663 17.07 -30.08 -39.94
C ASN A 663 16.53 -29.84 -38.51
N PRO A 664 17.08 -28.86 -37.76
CA PRO A 664 16.67 -28.62 -36.37
C PRO A 664 15.22 -28.17 -36.25
N LYS A 665 14.61 -27.62 -37.31
CA LYS A 665 13.21 -27.17 -37.32
C LYS A 665 12.21 -28.33 -37.30
N ILE A 666 12.64 -29.57 -37.61
CA ILE A 666 11.81 -30.76 -37.47
C ILE A 666 11.61 -31.09 -35.98
N ALA A 667 12.66 -30.95 -35.16
CA ALA A 667 12.58 -31.18 -33.71
C ALA A 667 12.06 -29.95 -32.94
N VAL A 668 12.43 -28.74 -33.37
CA VAL A 668 12.12 -27.47 -32.70
C VAL A 668 11.25 -26.59 -33.60
N THR A 669 9.93 -26.78 -33.51
CA THR A 669 8.92 -25.99 -34.24
C THR A 669 8.92 -24.52 -33.82
N ASP A 670 8.20 -23.68 -34.57
CA ASP A 670 8.00 -22.26 -34.23
C ASP A 670 7.15 -22.04 -32.95
N ASN A 671 6.66 -23.13 -32.34
CA ASN A 671 5.99 -23.09 -31.05
C ASN A 671 6.97 -22.99 -29.88
N PHE A 672 8.28 -23.14 -30.09
CA PHE A 672 9.29 -23.10 -29.04
C PHE A 672 10.07 -21.79 -28.98
N LEU A 673 10.33 -21.34 -27.74
CA LEU A 673 11.41 -20.43 -27.39
C LEU A 673 12.68 -21.24 -27.07
N CYS A 674 13.85 -20.70 -27.42
CA CYS A 674 15.14 -21.33 -27.16
C CYS A 674 15.99 -20.46 -26.23
N THR A 675 16.53 -21.09 -25.17
CA THR A 675 17.35 -20.45 -24.13
C THR A 675 18.59 -21.30 -23.82
N GLY A 676 19.45 -20.87 -22.89
CA GLY A 676 20.67 -21.58 -22.53
C GLY A 676 21.87 -21.18 -23.39
N GLY A 677 23.06 -21.56 -22.95
CA GLY A 677 24.33 -21.19 -23.56
C GLY A 677 25.08 -20.12 -22.78
N ARG A 678 26.35 -19.94 -23.14
CA ARG A 678 27.26 -19.00 -22.47
C ARG A 678 27.47 -17.69 -23.21
N THR A 679 26.96 -17.60 -24.44
CA THR A 679 27.17 -16.48 -25.34
C THR A 679 25.84 -15.96 -25.86
N PRO A 680 25.57 -14.63 -25.82
CA PRO A 680 26.40 -13.58 -25.23
C PRO A 680 26.29 -13.45 -23.71
N PHE A 681 25.29 -14.11 -23.10
CA PHE A 681 25.10 -14.17 -21.66
C PHE A 681 25.26 -15.61 -21.19
N ARG A 682 25.69 -15.76 -19.94
CA ARG A 682 25.68 -17.05 -19.27
C ARG A 682 24.31 -17.32 -18.68
N ASP A 683 23.53 -18.12 -19.40
CA ASP A 683 22.20 -18.53 -18.94
C ASP A 683 22.30 -19.72 -17.98
N HIS A 684 21.34 -19.80 -17.07
CA HIS A 684 21.08 -21.04 -16.32
C HIS A 684 20.41 -22.10 -17.22
N ILE A 685 20.39 -23.34 -16.75
CA ILE A 685 19.78 -24.49 -17.46
C ILE A 685 18.78 -25.23 -16.55
N ALA A 686 17.73 -25.81 -17.12
CA ALA A 686 16.72 -26.58 -16.42
C ALA A 686 17.29 -27.91 -15.91
N CYS A 687 16.88 -28.30 -14.69
CA CYS A 687 17.21 -29.59 -14.10
C CYS A 687 16.06 -30.57 -14.26
N THR A 688 16.34 -31.86 -14.09
CA THR A 688 15.28 -32.87 -13.95
C THR A 688 14.36 -32.51 -12.79
N GLY A 689 13.09 -32.26 -13.09
CA GLY A 689 12.07 -31.81 -12.14
C GLY A 689 11.60 -30.37 -12.34
N ASP A 690 12.33 -29.54 -13.09
CA ASP A 690 11.91 -28.16 -13.43
C ASP A 690 10.85 -28.15 -14.56
N SER A 691 10.73 -29.25 -15.32
CA SER A 691 9.76 -29.44 -16.41
C SER A 691 8.33 -29.11 -15.98
N GLY A 692 7.60 -28.43 -16.86
CA GLY A 692 6.27 -27.91 -16.61
C GLY A 692 6.23 -26.56 -15.89
N GLY A 693 7.36 -26.11 -15.33
CA GLY A 693 7.46 -24.81 -14.67
C GLY A 693 7.16 -23.62 -15.59
N ALA A 694 6.75 -22.51 -14.98
CA ALA A 694 6.54 -21.26 -15.69
C ALA A 694 7.86 -20.62 -16.10
N VAL A 695 7.99 -20.29 -17.39
CA VAL A 695 8.96 -19.32 -17.89
C VAL A 695 8.25 -17.98 -17.99
N PHE A 696 8.73 -17.00 -17.26
CA PHE A 696 8.05 -15.73 -17.06
C PHE A 696 8.96 -14.53 -17.25
N LYS A 697 8.33 -13.37 -17.40
CA LYS A 697 8.95 -12.05 -17.43
C LYS A 697 8.36 -11.20 -16.32
N ASN A 698 9.23 -10.58 -15.54
CA ASN A 698 8.83 -9.56 -14.57
C ASN A 698 8.66 -8.22 -15.31
N TYR A 699 7.51 -7.59 -15.14
CA TYR A 699 7.19 -6.28 -15.69
C TYR A 699 6.70 -5.36 -14.56
N LYS A 700 7.58 -4.45 -14.12
CA LYS A 700 7.36 -3.64 -12.90
C LYS A 700 7.03 -4.56 -11.71
N HIS A 701 5.84 -4.42 -11.11
CA HIS A 701 5.37 -5.20 -9.95
C HIS A 701 4.54 -6.45 -10.33
N ARG A 702 4.46 -6.78 -11.63
CA ARG A 702 3.66 -7.90 -12.13
C ARG A 702 4.52 -8.91 -12.87
N THR A 703 4.17 -10.18 -12.78
CA THR A 703 4.88 -11.28 -13.43
C THR A 703 3.95 -11.99 -14.41
N ILE A 704 4.44 -12.15 -15.65
CA ILE A 704 3.67 -12.71 -16.74
C ILE A 704 4.37 -13.96 -17.24
N GLN A 705 3.69 -15.10 -17.22
CA GLN A 705 4.17 -16.32 -17.83
C GLN A 705 4.08 -16.22 -19.35
N VAL A 706 5.17 -16.49 -20.05
CA VAL A 706 5.24 -16.44 -21.52
C VAL A 706 5.48 -17.81 -22.15
N ALA A 707 6.02 -18.75 -21.37
CA ALA A 707 6.26 -20.12 -21.84
C ALA A 707 6.20 -21.17 -20.72
N VAL A 708 6.25 -22.45 -21.10
CA VAL A 708 6.31 -23.60 -20.20
C VAL A 708 7.63 -24.34 -20.43
N VAL A 709 8.36 -24.67 -19.36
CA VAL A 709 9.60 -25.47 -19.44
C VAL A 709 9.25 -26.85 -20.00
N SER A 710 9.82 -27.22 -21.15
CA SER A 710 9.49 -28.47 -21.85
C SER A 710 10.65 -29.45 -21.82
N TRP A 711 11.68 -29.25 -22.64
CA TRP A 711 12.80 -30.19 -22.79
C TRP A 711 14.13 -29.48 -23.07
N GLY A 712 15.24 -30.20 -22.90
CA GLY A 712 16.59 -29.68 -23.11
C GLY A 712 17.49 -30.66 -23.83
N THR A 713 18.56 -30.14 -24.41
CA THR A 713 19.55 -30.91 -25.20
C THR A 713 20.41 -31.88 -24.39
N THR A 714 20.69 -31.56 -23.12
CA THR A 714 21.58 -32.32 -22.25
C THR A 714 21.10 -32.25 -20.81
N THR A 715 21.26 -33.33 -20.05
CA THR A 715 20.94 -33.36 -18.61
C THR A 715 22.17 -32.92 -17.81
N VAL A 716 22.13 -31.70 -17.26
CA VAL A 716 23.25 -31.11 -16.50
C VAL A 716 23.10 -31.29 -14.99
N CYS A 717 21.87 -31.53 -14.51
CA CYS A 717 21.58 -31.67 -13.08
C CYS A 717 20.36 -32.57 -12.82
N GLU A 718 20.44 -33.37 -11.76
CA GLU A 718 19.37 -34.21 -11.23
C GLU A 718 18.96 -33.69 -9.83
N GLY A 719 17.69 -33.36 -9.63
CA GLY A 719 17.17 -32.96 -8.31
C GLY A 719 17.14 -31.45 -8.02
N GLY A 720 17.26 -30.60 -9.06
CA GLY A 720 17.08 -29.15 -8.98
C GLY A 720 18.31 -28.34 -8.54
N GLY A 721 18.14 -27.02 -8.43
CA GLY A 721 19.19 -26.08 -8.05
C GLY A 721 19.63 -25.17 -9.20
N VAL A 722 20.29 -24.05 -8.86
CA VAL A 722 20.77 -23.06 -9.83
C VAL A 722 22.07 -23.56 -10.45
N VAL A 723 22.04 -23.84 -11.76
CA VAL A 723 23.16 -24.44 -12.51
C VAL A 723 23.32 -23.69 -13.82
N ASP A 724 24.57 -23.32 -14.11
CA ASP A 724 24.95 -22.66 -15.37
C ASP A 724 24.86 -23.63 -16.55
N SER A 725 24.46 -23.10 -17.70
CA SER A 725 24.56 -23.81 -18.97
C SER A 725 26.02 -24.08 -19.39
N GLN A 726 26.18 -25.13 -20.18
CA GLN A 726 27.38 -25.39 -20.99
C GLN A 726 27.29 -24.63 -22.32
N GLU A 727 28.38 -24.57 -23.08
CA GLU A 727 28.45 -23.81 -24.34
C GLU A 727 27.33 -24.19 -25.32
N ASN A 728 27.08 -25.48 -25.47
CA ASN A 728 26.13 -26.04 -26.43
C ASN A 728 24.81 -26.50 -25.81
N SER A 729 24.66 -26.43 -24.48
CA SER A 729 23.40 -26.85 -23.84
C SER A 729 22.32 -25.80 -24.07
N ARG A 730 21.18 -26.22 -24.62
CA ARG A 730 19.97 -25.42 -24.80
C ARG A 730 18.77 -26.06 -24.14
N ASP A 731 17.85 -25.20 -23.71
CA ASP A 731 16.51 -25.55 -23.27
C ASP A 731 15.47 -24.94 -24.20
N PHE A 732 14.42 -25.71 -24.45
CA PHE A 732 13.29 -25.37 -25.29
C PHE A 732 12.01 -25.28 -24.46
N HIS A 733 11.30 -24.16 -24.62
CA HIS A 733 10.12 -23.83 -23.82
C HIS A 733 8.93 -23.57 -24.74
N LEU A 734 7.77 -24.14 -24.44
CA LEU A 734 6.59 -23.96 -25.29
C LEU A 734 6.03 -22.54 -25.11
N ASN A 735 6.02 -21.76 -26.19
CA ASN A 735 5.51 -20.40 -26.23
C ASN A 735 3.99 -20.37 -26.08
N LEU A 736 3.49 -19.73 -25.01
CA LEU A 736 2.07 -19.68 -24.71
C LEU A 736 1.26 -18.87 -25.74
N PHE A 737 1.87 -17.89 -26.42
CA PHE A 737 1.21 -17.14 -27.51
C PHE A 737 0.80 -18.05 -28.67
N ARG A 738 1.44 -19.22 -28.83
CA ARG A 738 1.15 -20.18 -29.91
C ARG A 738 0.05 -21.18 -29.56
N VAL A 739 -0.39 -21.21 -28.30
CA VAL A 739 -1.43 -22.13 -27.80
C VAL A 739 -2.61 -21.41 -27.14
N VAL A 740 -2.75 -20.10 -27.34
CA VAL A 740 -3.89 -19.30 -26.86
C VAL A 740 -5.25 -19.93 -27.22
N PRO A 741 -5.51 -20.47 -28.44
CA PRO A 741 -6.79 -21.11 -28.74
C PRO A 741 -7.13 -22.29 -27.80
N PHE A 742 -6.12 -23.09 -27.42
CA PHE A 742 -6.31 -24.17 -26.46
C PHE A 742 -6.60 -23.63 -25.06
N LEU A 743 -5.83 -22.66 -24.59
CA LEU A 743 -6.06 -22.03 -23.28
C LEU A 743 -7.46 -21.40 -23.21
N LYS A 744 -7.86 -20.64 -24.24
CA LYS A 744 -9.19 -20.01 -24.34
C LYS A 744 -10.32 -21.03 -24.36
N SER A 745 -10.15 -22.17 -25.03
CA SER A 745 -11.18 -23.21 -25.11
C SER A 745 -11.56 -23.82 -23.75
N ILE A 746 -10.68 -23.69 -22.75
CA ILE A 746 -10.89 -24.19 -21.39
C ILE A 746 -11.10 -23.01 -20.44
N LEU A 747 -10.10 -22.14 -20.29
CA LEU A 747 -10.11 -21.06 -19.31
C LEU A 747 -11.07 -19.92 -19.67
N GLY A 748 -11.46 -19.77 -20.93
CA GLY A 748 -12.42 -18.78 -21.40
C GLY A 748 -13.81 -19.34 -21.72
N ASN A 749 -14.11 -20.58 -21.33
CA ASN A 749 -15.37 -21.24 -21.66
C ASN A 749 -16.49 -20.84 -20.70
N ASP A 750 -17.31 -19.88 -21.12
CA ASP A 750 -18.45 -19.32 -20.36
C ASP A 750 -19.69 -20.23 -20.32
N THR A 751 -19.66 -21.37 -21.01
CA THR A 751 -20.75 -22.36 -20.98
C THR A 751 -20.67 -23.33 -19.80
N GLN A 752 -19.64 -23.22 -18.95
CA GLN A 752 -19.47 -24.04 -17.76
C GLN A 752 -19.60 -23.21 -16.48
N ASP A 753 -20.58 -23.52 -15.64
CA ASP A 753 -20.80 -22.85 -14.34
C ASP A 753 -19.84 -23.30 -13.22
N ASP A 754 -18.84 -24.14 -13.54
CA ASP A 754 -17.97 -24.79 -12.55
C ASP A 754 -16.80 -23.90 -12.05
N TYR A 755 -16.51 -22.78 -12.71
CA TYR A 755 -15.42 -21.85 -12.38
C TYR A 755 -15.55 -20.48 -13.08
N ALA A 756 -14.90 -19.45 -12.53
CA ALA A 756 -14.79 -18.14 -13.16
C ALA A 756 -13.87 -18.18 -14.39
N THR A 757 -14.34 -17.63 -15.51
CA THR A 757 -13.60 -17.62 -16.79
C THR A 757 -12.68 -16.42 -16.92
N LEU A 758 -11.58 -16.60 -17.64
CA LEU A 758 -10.67 -15.54 -18.05
C LEU A 758 -11.16 -14.88 -19.35
N GLN A 759 -11.03 -13.56 -19.43
CA GLN A 759 -11.41 -12.81 -20.62
C GLN A 759 -10.23 -12.75 -21.60
N PHE A 760 -10.30 -13.51 -22.69
CA PHE A 760 -9.28 -13.49 -23.74
C PHE A 760 -9.50 -12.35 -24.75
N LEU A 761 -8.42 -11.66 -25.09
CA LEU A 761 -8.41 -10.56 -26.06
C LEU A 761 -8.68 -11.06 -27.48
N ALA A 762 -9.12 -10.13 -28.34
CA ALA A 762 -9.09 -10.35 -29.78
C ALA A 762 -7.63 -10.43 -30.28
N ASN A 763 -7.44 -11.18 -31.37
CA ASN A 763 -6.12 -11.35 -32.00
C ASN A 763 -5.58 -10.04 -32.58
#